data_AF-A0A8D8BQZ3-F1
#
_entry.id   AF-A0A8D8BQZ3-F1
#
_cell.length_a   1.000
_cell.length_b   1.000
_cell.length_c   1.000
_cell.angle_alpha   90.00
_cell.angle_beta   90.00
_cell.angle_gamma   90.00
#
_symmetry.space_group_name_H-M   'P 1'
#
loop_
_entity.id
_entity.type
_entity.pdbx_description
1 polymer ?
#
loop_
_entity_poly.entity_id
_entity_poly.type
_entity_poly.pdbx_seq_one_letter_code
_entity_poly.pdbx_strand_id
1 'polypeptide(L)'
;MKKFQQKKQKAKPKPVQEEEDLNDSMIDNGTDEESNDENDASPAGSDSGHESGGRFVRAPAGSKESAQATKRKALDRDQAEHQQKIKAMKQLYKPPTVEEINRLKETENFYHSNLFRLQVEQMLAEVRVKSKVVNFVERWLGDFRKFLRTVKDGEGERGLDDVGYEGVRFPLEVPENVEVLQKVKFQFLQQRIVHQIGANKLGTDYGKPIVVDLLLEIPERCFHKEDYLNMRYHFKRAHFLCHLAERLVGQTKYELAGQVGFVALKGDSLKPVLEVTPSEEKFAGKVKFVIHAVAAEKFLLKRFVPEKNNVRPAMIGKEVTEDYKLCPTPHYNASILYDLRLLKNQEVLESVVQSDHVRQAIILLKVWIRQRQFNEGFYGFDGALVTFFIAYLIQNRKIYNTMSSYQIIRLFWNQMANSQWDTEKVTMESTGTESTKSYHQFYEVVFLDNSGLLNICANLSGELYRRVKRESAIAIQLLDDKKVNSFIPLFLNKYPVYTQYDHILSIAKPELIQNVLESFGSDEDKLNYFGNPHGHFRKMITQLVRRGLGPRAQFVVPIEVGEDSPLKLTLGILLNPQEAFAAVDKGPEAIDKAASEEFRNFWRGKAELRRFKDGSITESCVWGSSGDPIGTKRSICRKIVTYLLNAHFDIPVQKITYAAHQFEVSVKPSDVQVHETIEERSLACIRAFDALSKIMKNLDSLPLTINALLGTDAVFRYSDPDPPRATARALRDERGQLRFRAKRA
;
A
#
# COMPACT_ATOMS: atom_id res chain seq x y z
N MET A 1 -14.71 43.92 59.17
CA MET A 1 -13.77 43.23 60.08
C MET A 1 -13.38 41.89 59.47
N LYS A 2 -12.06 41.61 59.47
CA LYS A 2 -11.34 40.33 59.26
C LYS A 2 -11.49 39.60 57.90
N LYS A 3 -10.42 39.73 57.11
CA LYS A 3 -10.00 38.83 56.02
C LYS A 3 -9.74 37.42 56.58
N PHE A 4 -10.20 36.38 55.89
CA PHE A 4 -9.74 35.01 56.06
C PHE A 4 -9.37 34.39 54.71
N GLN A 5 -8.23 33.71 54.71
CA GLN A 5 -7.51 33.11 53.59
C GLN A 5 -8.26 31.91 52.99
N GLN A 6 -8.26 31.80 51.66
CA GLN A 6 -8.67 30.57 50.96
C GLN A 6 -7.48 29.60 50.85
N LYS A 7 -7.65 28.41 51.43
CA LYS A 7 -6.78 27.24 51.24
C LYS A 7 -7.06 26.59 49.88
N LYS A 8 -5.99 26.32 49.11
CA LYS A 8 -5.99 25.47 47.91
C LYS A 8 -6.38 24.03 48.27
N GLN A 9 -7.31 23.45 47.51
CA GLN A 9 -7.67 22.04 47.56
C GLN A 9 -6.70 21.19 46.71
N LYS A 10 -6.40 19.99 47.21
CA LYS A 10 -5.52 18.97 46.63
C LYS A 10 -6.15 18.31 45.40
N ALA A 11 -5.40 18.18 44.31
CA ALA A 11 -5.75 17.36 43.14
C ALA A 11 -5.32 15.90 43.34
N LYS A 12 -6.17 14.96 42.87
CA LYS A 12 -5.95 13.51 42.85
C LYS A 12 -4.95 13.11 41.74
N PRO A 13 -4.18 12.03 41.92
CA PRO A 13 -3.16 11.58 40.97
C PRO A 13 -3.77 10.87 39.75
N LYS A 14 -3.20 11.13 38.57
CA LYS A 14 -3.44 10.39 37.31
C LYS A 14 -2.57 9.13 37.26
N PRO A 15 -3.04 8.05 36.59
CA PRO A 15 -2.30 6.80 36.47
C PRO A 15 -1.17 6.88 35.45
N VAL A 16 -0.11 6.13 35.74
CA VAL A 16 1.12 5.94 34.96
C VAL A 16 0.83 4.99 33.81
N GLN A 17 1.22 5.37 32.59
CA GLN A 17 1.38 4.47 31.45
C GLN A 17 2.87 4.24 31.23
N GLU A 18 3.23 2.98 31.10
CA GLU A 18 4.58 2.46 30.88
C GLU A 18 5.08 2.89 29.50
N GLU A 19 6.21 3.59 29.46
CA GLU A 19 6.99 3.82 28.24
C GLU A 19 7.85 2.56 28.00
N GLU A 20 7.60 1.89 26.88
CA GLU A 20 8.51 0.87 26.34
C GLU A 20 9.67 1.59 25.62
N ASP A 21 10.88 1.43 26.15
CA ASP A 21 12.13 1.87 25.56
C ASP A 21 12.33 1.26 24.16
N LEU A 22 12.33 2.13 23.15
CA LEU A 22 12.65 1.77 21.77
C LEU A 22 14.17 1.83 21.54
N ASN A 23 14.67 0.69 21.08
CA ASN A 23 16.03 0.41 20.64
C ASN A 23 16.65 1.52 19.78
N ASP A 24 17.73 2.08 20.31
CA ASP A 24 18.69 2.92 19.62
C ASP A 24 19.61 2.04 18.74
N SER A 25 19.41 2.07 17.42
CA SER A 25 20.35 1.47 16.47
C SER A 25 21.26 2.56 15.92
N MET A 26 22.39 2.77 16.58
CA MET A 26 23.43 3.70 16.13
C MET A 26 24.00 3.27 14.77
N ILE A 27 23.92 4.19 13.80
CA ILE A 27 24.76 4.21 12.60
C ILE A 27 25.95 5.10 12.96
N ASP A 28 27.08 4.46 13.21
CA ASP A 28 28.36 5.13 13.49
C ASP A 28 28.91 5.74 12.20
N ASN A 29 28.89 7.07 12.12
CA ASN A 29 29.63 7.86 11.14
C ASN A 29 30.87 8.38 11.85
N GLY A 30 32.02 7.76 11.57
CA GLY A 30 33.30 8.20 12.09
C GLY A 30 33.66 9.62 11.64
N THR A 31 33.90 10.47 12.61
CA THR A 31 34.80 11.62 12.51
C THR A 31 35.56 11.73 13.83
N ASP A 32 36.88 11.54 13.75
CA ASP A 32 37.85 11.71 14.81
C ASP A 32 37.78 13.13 15.40
N GLU A 33 37.66 13.25 16.72
CA GLU A 33 38.33 14.32 17.48
C GLU A 33 38.83 13.76 18.82
N GLU A 34 40.14 13.90 19.02
CA GLU A 34 40.88 13.55 20.24
C GLU A 34 40.45 14.44 21.41
N SER A 35 40.17 13.85 22.57
CA SER A 35 40.45 14.51 23.86
C SER A 35 40.72 13.47 24.95
N ASN A 36 41.90 13.62 25.55
CA ASN A 36 42.31 12.93 26.77
C ASN A 36 41.41 13.37 27.93
N ASP A 37 41.02 12.43 28.79
CA ASP A 37 41.15 12.63 30.23
C ASP A 37 41.12 11.28 30.97
N GLU A 38 42.20 11.05 31.71
CA GLU A 38 42.30 10.03 32.75
C GLU A 38 41.42 10.44 33.94
N ASN A 39 40.65 9.53 34.52
CA ASN A 39 40.74 9.28 35.96
C ASN A 39 39.98 8.03 36.43
N ASP A 40 40.64 7.47 37.43
CA ASP A 40 40.48 6.21 38.13
C ASP A 40 39.19 6.11 38.97
N ALA A 41 38.62 4.89 39.09
CA ALA A 41 38.05 4.33 40.33
C ALA A 41 37.19 3.07 40.07
N SER A 42 37.73 1.90 40.42
CA SER A 42 36.98 0.75 40.96
C SER A 42 36.77 0.97 42.48
N PRO A 43 35.89 0.27 43.25
CA PRO A 43 35.59 -1.18 43.10
C PRO A 43 34.23 -1.72 43.62
N ALA A 44 34.06 -3.04 43.41
CA ALA A 44 33.55 -4.06 44.35
C ALA A 44 32.12 -4.65 44.17
N GLY A 45 32.07 -5.98 44.33
CA GLY A 45 30.89 -6.84 44.50
C GLY A 45 30.80 -7.93 43.41
N SER A 46 31.42 -9.12 43.55
CA SER A 46 30.92 -10.32 44.26
C SER A 46 29.49 -10.67 43.84
N ASP A 47 29.07 -11.86 43.45
CA ASP A 47 29.60 -13.22 43.64
C ASP A 47 28.69 -14.19 42.84
N SER A 48 29.25 -15.36 42.52
CA SER A 48 28.64 -16.68 42.30
C SER A 48 27.41 -16.90 41.38
N GLY A 49 27.62 -17.76 40.37
CA GLY A 49 26.55 -18.41 39.61
C GLY A 49 27.09 -19.47 38.63
N HIS A 50 27.41 -20.65 39.16
CA HIS A 50 27.92 -21.81 38.43
C HIS A 50 26.96 -22.35 37.35
N GLU A 51 27.46 -22.51 36.12
CA GLU A 51 27.08 -23.60 35.21
C GLU A 51 28.35 -24.34 34.77
N SER A 52 28.38 -25.67 34.94
CA SER A 52 29.10 -26.53 34.00
C SER A 52 28.63 -27.98 34.13
N GLY A 53 28.28 -28.59 33.00
CA GLY A 53 28.06 -30.02 32.88
C GLY A 53 29.35 -30.83 32.70
N GLY A 54 29.18 -32.15 32.73
CA GLY A 54 29.77 -33.05 31.73
C GLY A 54 31.25 -33.47 31.86
N ARG A 55 31.41 -34.69 32.38
CA ARG A 55 32.22 -35.80 31.80
C ARG A 55 33.74 -35.86 32.07
N PHE A 56 34.05 -36.73 33.04
CA PHE A 56 35.15 -37.71 33.16
C PHE A 56 36.27 -37.76 32.11
N VAL A 57 37.54 -37.69 32.58
CA VAL A 57 38.67 -38.56 32.18
C VAL A 57 39.52 -38.87 33.43
N ARG A 58 40.04 -40.10 33.50
CA ARG A 58 40.58 -40.79 34.69
C ARG A 58 42.10 -41.03 34.55
N ALA A 59 42.85 -40.77 35.66
CA ALA A 59 44.12 -41.40 36.11
C ALA A 59 45.41 -41.25 35.27
N PRO A 60 46.64 -41.47 35.81
CA PRO A 60 46.99 -42.08 37.11
C PRO A 60 48.05 -41.34 37.97
N ALA A 61 48.39 -41.99 39.09
CA ALA A 61 49.20 -41.55 40.22
C ALA A 61 50.67 -42.05 40.21
N GLY A 62 51.48 -41.48 41.13
CA GLY A 62 52.84 -41.91 41.51
C GLY A 62 53.88 -40.83 41.16
N SER A 63 54.88 -40.46 41.96
CA SER A 63 55.45 -40.93 43.23
C SER A 63 56.40 -39.82 43.77
N LYS A 64 56.68 -39.80 45.07
CA LYS A 64 57.67 -38.92 45.70
C LYS A 64 59.10 -39.38 45.36
N GLU A 65 60.03 -38.45 45.10
CA GLU A 65 61.30 -38.32 45.84
C GLU A 65 62.20 -37.17 45.33
N SER A 66 63.10 -36.78 46.22
CA SER A 66 64.04 -35.65 46.27
C SER A 66 65.10 -35.58 45.16
N ALA A 67 65.52 -34.36 44.80
CA ALA A 67 66.92 -33.88 44.95
C ALA A 67 67.10 -32.50 44.31
N GLN A 68 67.86 -31.65 45.01
CA GLN A 68 68.26 -30.31 44.63
C GLN A 68 69.33 -30.31 43.52
N ALA A 69 69.56 -29.11 42.97
CA ALA A 69 70.77 -28.67 42.27
C ALA A 69 70.85 -28.85 40.74
N THR A 70 69.86 -28.34 40.00
CA THR A 70 70.12 -27.62 38.72
C THR A 70 69.04 -26.58 38.40
N LYS A 71 68.47 -25.95 39.43
CA LYS A 71 67.51 -24.85 39.27
C LYS A 71 68.24 -23.51 39.22
N ARG A 72 68.53 -23.00 38.02
CA ARG A 72 68.60 -21.55 37.76
C ARG A 72 68.76 -21.14 36.28
N LYS A 73 69.03 -22.06 35.34
CA LYS A 73 69.09 -21.73 33.90
C LYS A 73 68.07 -22.42 32.98
N ALA A 74 67.45 -23.53 33.40
CA ALA A 74 66.34 -24.16 32.66
C ALA A 74 64.96 -23.56 33.03
N LEU A 75 64.81 -23.02 34.24
CA LEU A 75 63.56 -22.44 34.73
C LEU A 75 63.15 -21.15 34.00
N ASP A 76 64.09 -20.32 33.54
CA ASP A 76 63.75 -19.10 32.79
C ASP A 76 63.28 -19.40 31.36
N ARG A 77 63.80 -20.46 30.73
CA ARG A 77 63.36 -20.89 29.38
C ARG A 77 62.00 -21.55 29.41
N ASP A 78 61.77 -22.46 30.36
CA ASP A 78 60.46 -23.12 30.52
C ASP A 78 59.38 -22.14 31.01
N GLN A 79 59.73 -21.16 31.86
CA GLN A 79 58.79 -20.10 32.25
C GLN A 79 58.48 -19.14 31.10
N ALA A 80 59.47 -18.79 30.26
CA ALA A 80 59.22 -17.96 29.09
C ALA A 80 58.35 -18.68 28.04
N GLU A 81 58.59 -19.97 27.78
CA GLU A 81 57.76 -20.77 26.87
C GLU A 81 56.37 -21.05 27.44
N HIS A 82 56.24 -21.28 28.75
CA HIS A 82 54.96 -21.44 29.42
C HIS A 82 54.17 -20.13 29.45
N GLN A 83 54.81 -18.98 29.67
CA GLN A 83 54.19 -17.66 29.57
C GLN A 83 53.81 -17.30 28.14
N GLN A 84 54.60 -17.69 27.13
CA GLN A 84 54.23 -17.55 25.72
C GLN A 84 53.03 -18.43 25.36
N LYS A 85 52.99 -19.69 25.81
CA LYS A 85 51.85 -20.59 25.60
C LYS A 85 50.59 -20.11 26.33
N ILE A 86 50.71 -19.56 27.54
CA ILE A 86 49.58 -18.95 28.28
C ILE A 86 49.13 -17.65 27.61
N LYS A 87 50.03 -16.80 27.10
CA LYS A 87 49.67 -15.61 26.32
C LYS A 87 49.00 -15.98 25.00
N ALA A 88 49.48 -17.01 24.30
CA ALA A 88 48.89 -17.51 23.06
C ALA A 88 47.51 -18.15 23.30
N MET A 89 47.33 -18.94 24.36
CA MET A 89 46.02 -19.45 24.76
C MET A 89 45.07 -18.30 25.16
N LYS A 90 45.53 -17.30 25.94
CA LYS A 90 44.71 -16.13 26.26
C LYS A 90 44.35 -15.29 25.03
N GLN A 91 45.18 -15.25 24.00
CA GLN A 91 44.85 -14.60 22.71
C GLN A 91 43.78 -15.39 21.94
N LEU A 92 43.76 -16.72 22.02
CA LEU A 92 42.73 -17.56 21.38
C LEU A 92 41.33 -17.41 22.01
N TYR A 93 41.24 -16.98 23.26
CA TYR A 93 39.99 -16.76 24.00
C TYR A 93 39.64 -15.27 24.19
N LYS A 94 40.31 -14.35 23.46
CA LYS A 94 39.90 -12.95 23.47
C LYS A 94 38.55 -12.82 22.74
N PRO A 95 37.60 -12.04 23.28
CA PRO A 95 36.41 -11.68 22.52
C PRO A 95 36.83 -11.01 21.21
N PRO A 96 36.17 -11.32 20.08
CA PRO A 96 36.58 -10.80 18.78
C PRO A 96 36.58 -9.27 18.81
N THR A 97 37.62 -8.67 18.25
CA THR A 97 37.76 -7.22 18.15
C THR A 97 36.66 -6.63 17.27
N VAL A 98 36.33 -5.36 17.44
CA VAL A 98 35.28 -4.67 16.63
C VAL A 98 35.59 -4.80 15.14
N GLU A 99 36.86 -4.76 14.75
CA GLU A 99 37.31 -4.97 13.37
C GLU A 99 37.12 -6.42 12.88
N GLU A 100 37.35 -7.43 13.73
CA GLU A 100 37.10 -8.84 13.40
C GLU A 100 35.60 -9.14 13.33
N ILE A 101 34.78 -8.56 14.20
CA ILE A 101 33.32 -8.64 14.14
C ILE A 101 32.82 -7.98 12.85
N ASN A 102 33.36 -6.81 12.49
CA ASN A 102 33.01 -6.12 11.24
C ASN A 102 33.46 -6.93 10.03
N ARG A 103 34.67 -7.50 10.01
CA ARG A 103 35.12 -8.40 8.93
C ARG A 103 34.28 -9.67 8.83
N LEU A 104 33.85 -10.26 9.94
CA LEU A 104 32.97 -11.44 9.94
C LEU A 104 31.58 -11.08 9.41
N LYS A 105 31.00 -9.96 9.85
CA LYS A 105 29.73 -9.44 9.32
C LYS A 105 29.84 -9.10 7.83
N GLU A 106 30.93 -8.47 7.42
CA GLU A 106 31.22 -8.16 6.02
C GLU A 106 31.35 -9.44 5.19
N THR A 107 32.11 -10.44 5.65
CA THR A 107 32.32 -11.72 4.95
C THR A 107 31.03 -12.52 4.83
N GLU A 108 30.20 -12.54 5.88
CA GLU A 108 28.90 -13.22 5.87
C GLU A 108 27.88 -12.49 4.98
N ASN A 109 27.86 -11.16 5.03
CA ASN A 109 27.02 -10.34 4.15
C ASN A 109 27.54 -10.33 2.70
N PHE A 110 28.83 -10.62 2.47
CA PHE A 110 29.47 -10.59 1.16
C PHE A 110 28.85 -11.62 0.21
N TYR A 111 28.53 -12.82 0.69
CA TYR A 111 27.93 -13.87 -0.15
C TYR A 111 26.51 -13.49 -0.60
N HIS A 112 25.65 -13.09 0.34
CA HIS A 112 24.26 -12.70 0.05
C HIS A 112 24.22 -11.43 -0.81
N SER A 113 25.04 -10.43 -0.46
CA SER A 113 25.18 -9.17 -1.21
C SER A 113 25.73 -9.40 -2.62
N ASN A 114 26.71 -10.27 -2.83
CA ASN A 114 27.25 -10.55 -4.16
C ASN A 114 26.26 -11.33 -5.04
N LEU A 115 25.59 -12.35 -4.50
CA LEU A 115 24.57 -13.07 -5.24
C LEU A 115 23.43 -12.13 -5.65
N PHE A 116 22.96 -11.31 -4.71
CA PHE A 116 21.93 -10.31 -4.96
C PHE A 116 22.38 -9.30 -6.01
N ARG A 117 23.63 -8.82 -5.95
CA ARG A 117 24.21 -7.91 -6.95
C ARG A 117 24.25 -8.53 -8.34
N LEU A 118 24.68 -9.79 -8.47
CA LEU A 118 24.70 -10.50 -9.76
C LEU A 118 23.28 -10.66 -10.32
N GLN A 119 22.30 -10.98 -9.47
CA GLN A 119 20.89 -11.07 -9.87
C GLN A 119 20.32 -9.70 -10.32
N VAL A 120 20.68 -8.63 -9.61
CA VAL A 120 20.33 -7.25 -9.99
C VAL A 120 20.93 -6.89 -11.36
N GLU A 121 22.22 -7.16 -11.58
CA GLU A 121 22.90 -6.89 -12.86
C GLU A 121 22.23 -7.65 -14.02
N GLN A 122 21.92 -8.94 -13.81
CA GLN A 122 21.22 -9.76 -14.80
C GLN A 122 19.81 -9.24 -15.09
N MET A 123 19.05 -8.88 -14.05
CA MET A 123 17.70 -8.35 -14.20
C MET A 123 17.70 -7.02 -14.94
N LEU A 124 18.62 -6.11 -14.60
CA LEU A 124 18.77 -4.83 -15.28
C LEU A 124 19.11 -5.03 -16.77
N ALA A 125 19.97 -5.99 -17.10
CA ALA A 125 20.27 -6.34 -18.48
C ALA A 125 19.04 -6.83 -19.27
N GLU A 126 18.17 -7.62 -18.62
CA GLU A 126 16.96 -8.17 -19.25
C GLU A 126 15.86 -7.11 -19.45
N VAL A 127 15.67 -6.21 -18.48
CA VAL A 127 14.61 -5.20 -18.54
C VAL A 127 14.99 -3.96 -19.35
N ARG A 128 16.28 -3.78 -19.68
CA ARG A 128 16.79 -2.62 -20.41
C ARG A 128 16.18 -2.51 -21.80
N VAL A 129 15.86 -1.28 -22.19
CA VAL A 129 15.40 -0.95 -23.54
C VAL A 129 16.49 -1.23 -24.57
N LYS A 130 16.16 -2.04 -25.58
CA LYS A 130 17.09 -2.39 -26.67
C LYS A 130 17.36 -1.18 -27.57
N SER A 131 18.61 -0.98 -28.01
CA SER A 131 19.01 0.17 -28.85
C SER A 131 18.21 0.34 -30.13
N LYS A 132 17.74 -0.77 -30.74
CA LYS A 132 16.85 -0.72 -31.92
C LYS A 132 15.54 0.01 -31.66
N VAL A 133 15.03 -0.07 -30.42
CA VAL A 133 13.80 0.62 -30.01
C VAL A 133 14.08 2.10 -29.75
N VAL A 134 15.21 2.42 -29.10
CA VAL A 134 15.63 3.81 -28.89
C VAL A 134 15.78 4.55 -30.22
N ASN A 135 16.47 3.96 -31.19
CA ASN A 135 16.64 4.57 -32.52
C ASN A 135 15.31 4.75 -33.26
N PHE A 136 14.38 3.82 -33.07
CA PHE A 136 13.03 3.92 -33.62
C PHE A 136 12.25 5.10 -33.01
N VAL A 137 12.31 5.26 -31.68
CA VAL A 137 11.67 6.37 -30.96
C VAL A 137 12.20 7.70 -31.49
N GLU A 138 13.51 7.88 -31.61
CA GLU A 138 14.11 9.12 -32.14
C GLU A 138 13.66 9.44 -33.57
N ARG A 139 13.61 8.43 -34.45
CA ARG A 139 13.12 8.59 -35.82
C ARG A 139 11.65 9.01 -35.83
N TRP A 140 10.81 8.29 -35.09
CA TRP A 140 9.37 8.58 -34.99
C TRP A 140 9.13 10.00 -34.44
N LEU A 141 9.88 10.42 -33.43
CA LEU A 141 9.81 11.79 -32.90
C LEU A 141 10.22 12.85 -33.93
N GLY A 142 11.24 12.55 -34.72
CA GLY A 142 11.64 13.39 -35.84
C GLY A 142 10.50 13.59 -36.86
N ASP A 143 9.80 12.52 -37.21
CA ASP A 143 8.68 12.57 -38.15
C ASP A 143 7.42 13.18 -37.52
N PHE A 144 7.15 12.94 -36.24
CA PHE A 144 6.08 13.59 -35.48
C PHE A 144 6.27 15.12 -35.44
N ARG A 145 7.50 15.60 -35.21
CA ARG A 145 7.84 17.03 -35.28
C ARG A 145 7.60 17.61 -36.68
N LYS A 146 7.88 16.86 -37.75
CA LYS A 146 7.58 17.30 -39.13
C LYS A 146 6.07 17.33 -39.38
N PHE A 147 5.33 16.33 -38.88
CA PHE A 147 3.87 16.30 -38.94
C PHE A 147 3.24 17.51 -38.25
N LEU A 148 3.66 17.86 -37.03
CA LEU A 148 3.12 19.02 -36.31
C LEU A 148 3.28 20.32 -37.09
N ARG A 149 4.35 20.47 -37.88
CA ARG A 149 4.55 21.64 -38.77
C ARG A 149 3.52 21.71 -39.91
N THR A 150 2.90 20.59 -40.28
CA THR A 150 1.86 20.53 -41.31
C THR A 150 0.45 20.80 -40.76
N VAL A 151 0.25 20.66 -39.45
CA VAL A 151 -1.04 20.95 -38.80
C VAL A 151 -1.25 22.45 -38.78
N LYS A 152 -2.30 22.94 -39.47
CA LYS A 152 -2.66 24.37 -39.50
C LYS A 152 -3.47 24.75 -38.27
N ASP A 153 -3.57 26.05 -38.02
CA ASP A 153 -4.53 26.60 -37.05
C ASP A 153 -5.96 26.20 -37.44
N GLY A 154 -6.85 26.15 -36.45
CA GLY A 154 -8.25 25.82 -36.65
C GLY A 154 -8.96 26.88 -37.50
N GLU A 155 -9.79 26.43 -38.44
CA GLU A 155 -10.50 27.27 -39.42
C GLU A 155 -11.55 28.21 -38.79
N GLY A 156 -11.88 28.02 -37.51
CA GLY A 156 -12.78 28.88 -36.75
C GLY A 156 -12.86 28.53 -35.27
N GLU A 157 -13.65 29.30 -34.52
CA GLU A 157 -13.98 29.03 -33.12
C GLU A 157 -15.08 27.96 -33.04
N ARG A 158 -14.89 26.99 -32.15
CA ARG A 158 -15.81 25.89 -31.86
C ARG A 158 -16.39 26.03 -30.45
N GLY A 159 -17.68 25.74 -30.26
CA GLY A 159 -18.28 25.66 -28.92
C GLY A 159 -17.73 24.47 -28.13
N LEU A 160 -17.61 24.57 -26.80
CA LEU A 160 -17.08 23.46 -26.01
C LEU A 160 -18.00 22.22 -25.98
N ASP A 161 -19.25 22.34 -26.38
CA ASP A 161 -20.22 21.27 -26.52
C ASP A 161 -20.20 20.61 -27.92
N ASP A 162 -19.53 21.21 -28.89
CA ASP A 162 -19.35 20.63 -30.23
C ASP A 162 -18.26 19.56 -30.22
N VAL A 163 -18.65 18.36 -29.81
CA VAL A 163 -17.79 17.18 -29.64
C VAL A 163 -17.66 16.31 -30.90
N GLY A 164 -18.13 16.78 -32.06
CA GLY A 164 -18.08 16.04 -33.33
C GLY A 164 -16.72 16.11 -34.02
N TYR A 165 -16.02 14.99 -34.13
CA TYR A 165 -14.74 14.85 -34.85
C TYR A 165 -14.78 13.65 -35.80
N GLU A 166 -14.16 13.78 -36.98
CA GLU A 166 -14.10 12.70 -37.97
C GLU A 166 -13.13 11.60 -37.52
N GLY A 167 -13.63 10.37 -37.41
CA GLY A 167 -12.81 9.21 -37.04
C GLY A 167 -12.29 9.21 -35.59
N VAL A 168 -12.73 10.16 -34.76
CA VAL A 168 -12.27 10.33 -33.36
C VAL A 168 -13.46 10.50 -32.42
N ARG A 169 -13.54 9.65 -31.39
CA ARG A 169 -14.53 9.81 -30.32
C ARG A 169 -14.02 10.80 -29.28
N PHE A 170 -14.85 11.79 -28.93
CA PHE A 170 -14.54 12.73 -27.87
C PHE A 170 -14.46 12.03 -26.50
N PRO A 171 -13.44 12.31 -25.68
CA PRO A 171 -13.13 11.49 -24.51
C PRO A 171 -13.81 11.91 -23.20
N LEU A 172 -14.51 13.04 -23.15
CA LEU A 172 -15.20 13.52 -21.95
C LEU A 172 -16.72 13.44 -22.12
N GLU A 173 -17.43 13.21 -21.03
CA GLU A 173 -18.88 13.31 -20.98
C GLU A 173 -19.31 14.78 -20.90
N VAL A 174 -20.31 15.15 -21.71
CA VAL A 174 -20.89 16.51 -21.71
C VAL A 174 -21.93 16.58 -20.59
N PRO A 175 -21.79 17.48 -19.61
CA PRO A 175 -22.78 17.67 -18.55
C PRO A 175 -24.14 18.11 -19.12
N GLU A 176 -25.24 17.67 -18.51
CA GLU A 176 -26.60 18.02 -18.97
C GLU A 176 -26.90 19.53 -18.92
N ASN A 177 -26.34 20.25 -17.93
CA ASN A 177 -26.45 21.71 -17.83
C ASN A 177 -25.42 22.43 -18.72
N VAL A 178 -25.61 22.34 -20.04
CA VAL A 178 -24.65 22.81 -21.06
C VAL A 178 -24.53 24.35 -21.16
N GLU A 179 -25.44 25.12 -20.56
CA GLU A 179 -25.52 26.58 -20.75
C GLU A 179 -24.21 27.33 -20.43
N VAL A 180 -23.43 26.83 -19.46
CA VAL A 180 -22.14 27.41 -19.07
C VAL A 180 -21.04 27.10 -20.08
N LEU A 181 -21.12 25.95 -20.76
CA LEU A 181 -20.15 25.49 -21.76
C LEU A 181 -20.42 26.09 -23.15
N GLN A 182 -21.68 26.23 -23.54
CA GLN A 182 -22.11 26.80 -24.83
C GLN A 182 -21.63 28.24 -25.07
N LYS A 183 -21.49 29.02 -23.99
CA LYS A 183 -21.02 30.41 -24.06
C LYS A 183 -19.51 30.51 -24.27
N VAL A 184 -18.78 29.41 -24.12
CA VAL A 184 -17.32 29.38 -24.22
C VAL A 184 -16.93 28.72 -25.52
N LYS A 185 -15.97 29.34 -26.19
CA LYS A 185 -15.42 28.83 -27.45
C LYS A 185 -13.95 28.47 -27.32
N PHE A 186 -13.52 27.59 -28.20
CA PHE A 186 -12.15 27.14 -28.35
C PHE A 186 -11.73 27.24 -29.82
N GLN A 187 -10.53 27.77 -30.05
CA GLN A 187 -9.87 27.72 -31.35
C GLN A 187 -8.56 26.98 -31.19
N PHE A 188 -8.34 25.98 -32.04
CA PHE A 188 -7.06 25.28 -32.10
C PHE A 188 -5.98 26.22 -32.67
N LEU A 189 -4.86 26.34 -31.97
CA LEU A 189 -3.67 27.01 -32.45
C LEU A 189 -2.52 26.02 -32.53
N GLN A 190 -1.76 26.08 -33.62
CA GLN A 190 -0.64 25.18 -33.87
C GLN A 190 0.39 25.25 -32.75
N GLN A 191 0.81 24.09 -32.25
CA GLN A 191 1.97 23.93 -31.39
C GLN A 191 3.04 23.08 -32.08
N ARG A 192 4.27 23.59 -32.12
CA ARG A 192 5.43 22.98 -32.79
C ARG A 192 6.43 22.38 -31.81
N ILE A 193 6.42 22.84 -30.56
CA ILE A 193 7.34 22.39 -29.51
C ILE A 193 6.75 21.14 -28.86
N VAL A 194 7.54 20.08 -28.82
CA VAL A 194 7.22 18.81 -28.16
C VAL A 194 8.31 18.55 -27.13
N HIS A 195 7.91 18.43 -25.87
CA HIS A 195 8.80 18.02 -24.79
C HIS A 195 8.63 16.52 -24.57
N GLN A 196 9.73 15.80 -24.41
CA GLN A 196 9.70 14.41 -23.98
C GLN A 196 9.78 14.41 -22.46
N ILE A 197 8.87 13.70 -21.79
CA ILE A 197 8.78 13.67 -20.33
C ILE A 197 8.76 12.24 -19.79
N GLY A 198 8.62 12.09 -18.48
CA GLY A 198 8.40 10.80 -17.83
C GLY A 198 9.63 9.89 -17.80
N ALA A 199 9.36 8.60 -17.69
CA ALA A 199 10.39 7.58 -17.48
C ALA A 199 11.38 7.51 -18.65
N ASN A 200 10.91 7.77 -19.88
CA ASN A 200 11.72 7.71 -21.09
C ASN A 200 12.78 8.79 -21.13
N LYS A 201 12.38 10.02 -20.81
CA LYS A 201 13.32 11.14 -20.70
C LYS A 201 14.34 10.95 -19.58
N LEU A 202 13.93 10.33 -18.46
CA LEU A 202 14.82 10.02 -17.33
C LEU A 202 15.69 8.78 -17.55
N GLY A 203 15.52 8.03 -18.63
CA GLY A 203 16.22 6.76 -18.85
C GLY A 203 15.87 5.67 -17.82
N THR A 204 14.63 5.71 -17.31
CA THR A 204 14.11 4.78 -16.28
C THR A 204 12.91 3.95 -16.79
N ASP A 205 12.78 3.83 -18.11
CA ASP A 205 11.83 2.94 -18.76
C ASP A 205 12.22 1.47 -18.58
N TYR A 206 11.20 0.62 -18.54
CA TYR A 206 11.41 -0.82 -18.49
C TYR A 206 10.19 -1.57 -19.03
N GLY A 207 10.42 -2.83 -19.42
CA GLY A 207 9.36 -3.72 -19.87
C GLY A 207 8.85 -3.44 -21.28
N LYS A 208 7.72 -4.06 -21.63
CA LYS A 208 7.05 -3.92 -22.93
C LYS A 208 5.53 -3.83 -22.72
N PRO A 209 4.79 -3.01 -23.50
CA PRO A 209 5.34 -1.96 -24.36
C PRO A 209 6.00 -0.85 -23.52
N ILE A 210 6.96 -0.14 -24.11
CA ILE A 210 7.52 1.08 -23.54
C ILE A 210 6.56 2.22 -23.85
N VAL A 211 6.28 3.05 -22.85
CA VAL A 211 5.42 4.23 -23.00
C VAL A 211 6.32 5.45 -23.10
N VAL A 212 6.24 6.17 -24.23
CA VAL A 212 6.97 7.41 -24.47
C VAL A 212 6.00 8.58 -24.28
N ASP A 213 6.16 9.30 -23.18
CA ASP A 213 5.33 10.45 -22.85
C ASP A 213 5.83 11.71 -23.57
N LEU A 214 4.94 12.35 -24.33
CA LEU A 214 5.17 13.56 -25.10
C LEU A 214 4.23 14.66 -24.62
N LEU A 215 4.76 15.84 -24.36
CA LEU A 215 4.02 16.96 -23.83
C LEU A 215 3.97 18.11 -24.84
N LEU A 216 2.75 18.57 -25.10
CA LEU A 216 2.45 19.76 -25.88
C LEU A 216 1.88 20.85 -24.96
N GLU A 217 2.44 22.06 -25.05
CA GLU A 217 1.89 23.22 -24.35
C GLU A 217 0.87 23.92 -25.26
N ILE A 218 -0.40 23.89 -24.89
CA ILE A 218 -1.46 24.62 -25.57
C ILE A 218 -1.18 26.13 -25.42
N PRO A 219 -1.11 26.89 -26.52
CA PRO A 219 -0.78 28.31 -26.47
C PRO A 219 -1.72 29.11 -25.57
N GLU A 220 -1.17 30.07 -24.81
CA GLU A 220 -1.91 30.92 -23.86
C GLU A 220 -3.11 31.67 -24.46
N ARG A 221 -3.07 31.91 -25.78
CA ARG A 221 -4.16 32.58 -26.53
C ARG A 221 -5.40 31.71 -26.65
N CYS A 222 -5.29 30.39 -26.48
CA CYS A 222 -6.45 29.49 -26.47
C CYS A 222 -7.27 29.60 -25.17
N PHE A 223 -6.71 30.25 -24.15
CA PHE A 223 -7.30 30.33 -22.81
C PHE A 223 -7.64 31.76 -22.41
N HIS A 224 -8.83 31.92 -21.84
CA HIS A 224 -9.22 33.04 -21.03
C HIS A 224 -8.74 32.84 -19.58
N LYS A 225 -8.54 33.94 -18.84
CA LYS A 225 -8.04 33.93 -17.45
C LYS A 225 -8.89 33.11 -16.46
N GLU A 226 -10.16 32.86 -16.79
CA GLU A 226 -11.14 32.14 -15.96
C GLU A 226 -11.48 30.75 -16.48
N ASP A 227 -10.75 30.24 -17.47
CA ASP A 227 -11.00 28.89 -18.00
C ASP A 227 -10.64 27.76 -17.01
N TYR A 228 -10.05 28.08 -15.85
CA TYR A 228 -9.93 27.13 -14.76
C TYR A 228 -11.27 26.75 -14.13
N LEU A 229 -12.33 27.55 -14.35
CA LEU A 229 -13.65 27.32 -13.78
C LEU A 229 -14.45 26.28 -14.57
N ASN A 230 -15.27 25.51 -13.85
CA ASN A 230 -16.40 24.76 -14.41
C ASN A 230 -16.04 23.90 -15.63
N MET A 231 -14.98 23.10 -15.54
CA MET A 231 -14.52 22.16 -16.58
C MET A 231 -14.04 22.78 -17.91
N ARG A 232 -14.03 24.11 -18.05
CA ARG A 232 -13.63 24.78 -19.30
C ARG A 232 -12.22 24.38 -19.75
N TYR A 233 -11.27 24.33 -18.81
CA TYR A 233 -9.91 23.89 -19.05
C TYR A 233 -9.85 22.46 -19.60
N HIS A 234 -10.55 21.52 -18.95
CA HIS A 234 -10.57 20.11 -19.33
C HIS A 234 -11.13 19.90 -20.73
N PHE A 235 -12.23 20.58 -21.07
CA PHE A 235 -12.82 20.55 -22.41
C PHE A 235 -11.90 21.15 -23.47
N LYS A 236 -11.31 22.33 -23.22
CA LYS A 236 -10.34 22.94 -24.15
C LYS A 236 -9.14 22.02 -24.41
N ARG A 237 -8.65 21.35 -23.37
CA ARG A 237 -7.58 20.34 -23.47
C ARG A 237 -7.99 19.15 -24.32
N ALA A 238 -9.20 18.62 -24.10
CA ALA A 238 -9.75 17.52 -24.89
C ALA A 238 -9.97 17.91 -26.36
N HIS A 239 -10.51 19.09 -26.66
CA HIS A 239 -10.64 19.58 -28.04
C HIS A 239 -9.30 19.75 -28.73
N PHE A 240 -8.28 20.25 -28.03
CA PHE A 240 -6.93 20.34 -28.58
C PHE A 240 -6.39 18.97 -29.01
N LEU A 241 -6.53 17.96 -28.14
CA LEU A 241 -6.10 16.59 -28.44
C LEU A 241 -6.96 15.93 -29.54
N CYS A 242 -8.27 16.17 -29.57
CA CYS A 242 -9.16 15.63 -30.60
C CYS A 242 -8.82 16.21 -31.98
N HIS A 243 -8.54 17.51 -32.07
CA HIS A 243 -8.08 18.12 -33.32
C HIS A 243 -6.77 17.48 -33.79
N LEU A 244 -5.81 17.26 -32.88
CA LEU A 244 -4.56 16.58 -33.21
C LEU A 244 -4.78 15.14 -33.67
N ALA A 245 -5.68 14.40 -32.99
CA ALA A 245 -6.03 13.02 -33.32
C ALA A 245 -6.66 12.91 -34.71
N GLU A 246 -7.62 13.76 -35.03
CA GLU A 246 -8.29 13.80 -36.35
C GLU A 246 -7.27 14.07 -37.47
N ARG A 247 -6.35 15.01 -37.25
CA ARG A 247 -5.26 15.30 -38.19
C ARG A 247 -4.24 14.16 -38.31
N LEU A 248 -3.99 13.41 -37.23
CA LEU A 248 -3.13 12.23 -37.26
C LEU A 248 -3.77 11.08 -38.05
N VAL A 249 -5.07 10.85 -37.86
CA VAL A 249 -5.82 9.81 -38.58
C VAL A 249 -5.96 10.15 -40.07
N GLY A 250 -6.15 11.43 -40.41
CA GLY A 250 -6.33 11.88 -41.80
C GLY A 250 -5.03 12.13 -42.59
N GLN A 251 -3.85 12.06 -41.98
CA GLN A 251 -2.58 12.35 -42.66
C GLN A 251 -2.02 11.10 -43.35
N THR A 252 -1.74 11.20 -44.65
CA THR A 252 -1.13 10.11 -45.44
C THR A 252 0.36 10.30 -45.68
N LYS A 253 0.89 11.52 -45.50
CA LYS A 253 2.31 11.82 -45.78
C LYS A 253 3.29 11.24 -44.76
N TYR A 254 2.87 11.20 -43.49
CA TYR A 254 3.66 10.65 -42.39
C TYR A 254 2.80 9.58 -41.74
N GLU A 255 3.02 8.33 -42.14
CA GLU A 255 2.34 7.16 -41.55
C GLU A 255 2.87 6.94 -40.13
N LEU A 256 2.45 7.77 -39.18
CA LEU A 256 2.94 7.74 -37.79
C LEU A 256 2.15 6.77 -36.92
N ALA A 257 0.86 6.61 -37.20
CA ALA A 257 -0.09 5.92 -36.34
C ALA A 257 -0.78 4.77 -37.09
N GLY A 258 -0.70 3.56 -36.53
CA GLY A 258 -1.55 2.43 -36.93
C GLY A 258 -2.86 2.41 -36.16
N GLN A 259 -2.85 2.90 -34.91
CA GLN A 259 -4.03 3.08 -34.09
C GLN A 259 -3.88 4.34 -33.24
N VAL A 260 -4.97 5.10 -33.10
CA VAL A 260 -5.08 6.29 -32.28
C VAL A 260 -6.28 6.14 -31.36
N GLY A 261 -6.12 6.43 -30.07
CA GLY A 261 -7.19 6.33 -29.09
C GLY A 261 -6.94 7.17 -27.85
N PHE A 262 -7.97 7.37 -27.04
CA PHE A 262 -7.85 8.06 -25.76
C PHE A 262 -7.74 7.07 -24.61
N VAL A 263 -6.85 7.37 -23.67
CA VAL A 263 -6.70 6.62 -22.42
C VAL A 263 -6.78 7.62 -21.26
N ALA A 264 -7.39 7.21 -20.15
CA ALA A 264 -7.46 8.01 -18.93
C ALA A 264 -6.11 7.99 -18.20
N LEU A 265 -5.45 9.14 -18.08
CA LEU A 265 -4.19 9.25 -17.35
C LEU A 265 -4.41 8.88 -15.88
N LYS A 266 -3.67 7.87 -15.39
CA LYS A 266 -3.83 7.32 -14.03
C LYS A 266 -5.26 6.88 -13.71
N GLY A 267 -6.02 6.45 -14.73
CA GLY A 267 -7.43 6.07 -14.60
C GLY A 267 -8.40 7.24 -14.42
N ASP A 268 -7.93 8.49 -14.47
CA ASP A 268 -8.80 9.67 -14.34
C ASP A 268 -9.44 10.05 -15.67
N SER A 269 -10.76 9.89 -15.76
CA SER A 269 -11.55 10.23 -16.95
C SER A 269 -11.52 11.72 -17.28
N LEU A 270 -11.22 12.60 -16.32
CA LEU A 270 -11.01 14.03 -16.59
C LEU A 270 -9.69 14.34 -17.28
N LYS A 271 -8.80 13.35 -17.32
CA LYS A 271 -7.44 13.48 -17.82
C LYS A 271 -7.18 12.57 -19.03
N PRO A 272 -7.98 12.62 -20.10
CA PRO A 272 -7.65 11.90 -21.32
C PRO A 272 -6.33 12.37 -21.90
N VAL A 273 -5.53 11.41 -22.30
CA VAL A 273 -4.29 11.55 -23.07
C VAL A 273 -4.44 10.78 -24.37
N LEU A 274 -3.77 11.24 -25.41
CA LEU A 274 -3.85 10.63 -26.73
C LEU A 274 -2.80 9.53 -26.85
N GLU A 275 -3.23 8.27 -26.85
CA GLU A 275 -2.37 7.11 -27.08
C GLU A 275 -2.27 6.82 -28.58
N VAL A 276 -1.03 6.72 -29.07
CA VAL A 276 -0.70 6.42 -30.47
C VAL A 276 0.13 5.15 -30.52
N THR A 277 -0.42 4.12 -31.18
CA THR A 277 0.32 2.93 -31.54
C THR A 277 0.97 3.16 -32.91
N PRO A 278 2.28 2.94 -33.05
CA PRO A 278 2.97 3.19 -34.32
C PRO A 278 2.43 2.34 -35.47
N SER A 279 2.46 2.90 -36.69
CA SER A 279 2.08 2.21 -37.93
C SER A 279 2.97 1.00 -38.25
N GLU A 280 4.26 1.10 -37.94
CA GLU A 280 5.22 0.02 -38.16
C GLU A 280 4.93 -1.18 -37.25
N GLU A 281 4.34 -2.23 -37.82
CA GLU A 281 3.90 -3.45 -37.13
C GLU A 281 4.99 -4.08 -36.24
N LYS A 282 6.25 -4.00 -36.67
CA LYS A 282 7.43 -4.47 -35.90
C LYS A 282 7.57 -3.81 -34.52
N PHE A 283 7.04 -2.59 -34.36
CA PHE A 283 7.14 -1.77 -33.15
C PHE A 283 5.79 -1.52 -32.46
N ALA A 284 4.66 -1.78 -33.12
CA ALA A 284 3.32 -1.62 -32.56
C ALA A 284 3.12 -2.31 -31.20
N GLY A 285 3.68 -3.51 -31.00
CA GLY A 285 3.64 -4.24 -29.71
C GLY A 285 4.76 -3.90 -28.72
N LYS A 286 5.67 -2.97 -29.07
CA LYS A 286 6.88 -2.67 -28.29
C LYS A 286 6.92 -1.25 -27.75
N VAL A 287 6.28 -0.31 -28.44
CA VAL A 287 6.29 1.12 -28.08
C VAL A 287 4.89 1.67 -28.27
N LYS A 288 4.48 2.50 -27.32
CA LYS A 288 3.31 3.36 -27.41
C LYS A 288 3.76 4.80 -27.16
N PHE A 289 3.21 5.74 -27.90
CA PHE A 289 3.41 7.18 -27.66
C PHE A 289 2.17 7.73 -26.97
N VAL A 290 2.36 8.44 -25.86
CA VAL A 290 1.26 9.06 -25.12
C VAL A 290 1.45 10.57 -25.18
N ILE A 291 0.53 11.25 -25.84
CA ILE A 291 0.58 12.69 -26.05
C ILE A 291 -0.32 13.37 -25.00
N HIS A 292 0.32 14.16 -24.17
CA HIS A 292 -0.26 15.04 -23.17
C HIS A 292 -0.38 16.45 -23.77
N ALA A 293 -1.47 17.14 -23.45
CA ALA A 293 -1.62 18.56 -23.75
C ALA A 293 -1.88 19.30 -22.43
N VAL A 294 -1.14 20.37 -22.16
CA VAL A 294 -1.27 21.18 -20.93
C VAL A 294 -1.31 22.66 -21.29
N ALA A 295 -1.83 23.53 -20.44
CA ALA A 295 -1.78 24.96 -20.74
C ALA A 295 -0.36 25.50 -20.53
N ALA A 296 0.11 26.35 -21.45
CA ALA A 296 1.22 27.26 -21.18
C ALA A 296 0.88 28.21 -20.01
N GLU A 297 1.88 28.90 -19.44
CA GLU A 297 1.79 29.69 -18.19
C GLU A 297 0.73 30.83 -18.22
N LYS A 298 -0.54 30.47 -18.07
CA LYS A 298 -1.69 31.40 -18.12
C LYS A 298 -2.33 31.65 -16.75
N PHE A 299 -2.34 30.64 -15.89
CA PHE A 299 -3.11 30.64 -14.65
C PHE A 299 -2.23 30.84 -13.43
N LEU A 300 -2.72 31.64 -12.48
CA LEU A 300 -2.04 31.83 -11.19
C LEU A 300 -2.18 30.56 -10.33
N LEU A 301 -1.06 29.91 -10.00
CA LEU A 301 -1.05 28.64 -9.27
C LEU A 301 -1.80 28.69 -7.91
N LYS A 302 -1.75 29.84 -7.22
CA LYS A 302 -2.47 30.07 -5.95
C LYS A 302 -3.99 29.96 -6.06
N ARG A 303 -4.56 29.91 -7.27
CA ARG A 303 -5.99 29.64 -7.49
C ARG A 303 -6.36 28.17 -7.27
N PHE A 304 -5.39 27.27 -7.26
CA PHE A 304 -5.59 25.84 -7.16
C PHE A 304 -5.21 25.26 -5.78
N VAL A 305 -5.00 26.12 -4.77
CA VAL A 305 -4.85 25.64 -3.39
C VAL A 305 -6.14 24.95 -2.92
N PRO A 306 -6.06 24.00 -1.96
CA PRO A 306 -7.18 23.14 -1.61
C PRO A 306 -8.44 23.89 -1.17
N GLU A 307 -8.29 25.01 -0.48
CA GLU A 307 -9.38 25.80 0.11
C GLU A 307 -10.21 26.58 -0.92
N LYS A 308 -9.75 26.68 -2.18
CA LYS A 308 -10.44 27.46 -3.22
C LYS A 308 -11.53 26.65 -3.91
N ASN A 309 -12.64 27.32 -4.18
CA ASN A 309 -13.71 26.82 -5.02
C ASN A 309 -13.51 27.25 -6.48
N ASN A 310 -13.40 26.28 -7.39
CA ASN A 310 -13.33 26.50 -8.83
C ASN A 310 -14.45 25.80 -9.63
N VAL A 311 -15.41 25.17 -8.94
CA VAL A 311 -16.64 24.62 -9.53
C VAL A 311 -17.84 25.30 -8.87
N ARG A 312 -18.66 25.97 -9.67
CA ARG A 312 -19.81 26.72 -9.16
C ARG A 312 -21.01 25.80 -8.87
N PRO A 313 -21.83 26.09 -7.84
CA PRO A 313 -23.02 25.32 -7.49
C PRO A 313 -24.02 25.11 -8.64
N ALA A 314 -24.12 26.08 -9.56
CA ALA A 314 -24.96 25.95 -10.76
C ALA A 314 -24.61 24.72 -11.62
N MET A 315 -23.35 24.25 -11.57
CA MET A 315 -22.91 23.06 -12.30
C MET A 315 -23.59 21.77 -11.81
N ILE A 316 -24.09 21.76 -10.58
CA ILE A 316 -24.81 20.63 -9.98
C ILE A 316 -26.31 20.95 -9.79
N GLY A 317 -26.83 21.95 -10.50
CA GLY A 317 -28.24 22.35 -10.44
C GLY A 317 -28.65 23.05 -9.15
N LYS A 318 -27.69 23.66 -8.42
CA LYS A 318 -27.94 24.40 -7.18
C LYS A 318 -27.78 25.90 -7.39
N GLU A 319 -28.70 26.68 -6.86
CA GLU A 319 -28.60 28.14 -6.85
C GLU A 319 -27.68 28.62 -5.71
N VAL A 320 -26.92 29.69 -5.97
CA VAL A 320 -26.08 30.32 -4.95
C VAL A 320 -26.97 31.25 -4.12
N THR A 321 -27.36 30.84 -2.92
CA THR A 321 -28.04 31.70 -1.94
C THR A 321 -27.01 32.47 -1.09
N GLU A 322 -27.42 33.53 -0.38
CA GLU A 322 -26.52 34.25 0.55
C GLU A 322 -25.94 33.34 1.65
N ASP A 323 -26.66 32.28 2.02
CA ASP A 323 -26.22 31.24 2.96
C ASP A 323 -25.36 30.14 2.30
N TYR A 324 -25.24 30.10 0.97
CA TYR A 324 -24.50 29.07 0.26
C TYR A 324 -22.99 29.32 0.36
N LYS A 325 -22.38 28.75 1.39
CA LYS A 325 -20.92 28.75 1.54
C LYS A 325 -20.27 28.05 0.35
N LEU A 326 -19.40 28.75 -0.37
CA LEU A 326 -18.62 28.16 -1.47
C LEU A 326 -17.71 27.04 -0.92
N CYS A 327 -18.11 25.78 -1.15
CA CYS A 327 -17.34 24.62 -0.74
C CYS A 327 -16.00 24.53 -1.51
N PRO A 328 -14.88 24.23 -0.82
CA PRO A 328 -13.60 23.99 -1.49
C PRO A 328 -13.69 22.85 -2.52
N THR A 329 -12.88 22.92 -3.59
CA THR A 329 -12.84 21.88 -4.64
C THR A 329 -11.44 21.30 -4.83
N PRO A 330 -10.82 20.73 -3.78
CA PRO A 330 -9.42 20.31 -3.80
C PRO A 330 -9.07 19.32 -4.92
N HIS A 331 -9.87 18.28 -5.18
CA HIS A 331 -9.54 17.26 -6.18
C HIS A 331 -9.68 17.79 -7.62
N TYR A 332 -10.73 18.58 -7.89
CA TYR A 332 -10.83 19.32 -9.15
C TYR A 332 -9.64 20.27 -9.36
N ASN A 333 -9.25 21.02 -8.32
CA ASN A 333 -8.11 21.94 -8.37
C ASN A 333 -6.80 21.19 -8.65
N ALA A 334 -6.57 20.07 -7.96
CA ALA A 334 -5.39 19.23 -8.13
C ALA A 334 -5.30 18.62 -9.53
N SER A 335 -6.43 18.29 -10.16
CA SER A 335 -6.47 17.77 -11.54
C SER A 335 -5.84 18.75 -12.54
N ILE A 336 -6.21 20.04 -12.44
CA ILE A 336 -5.64 21.13 -13.27
C ILE A 336 -4.20 21.44 -12.86
N LEU A 337 -3.95 21.61 -11.55
CA LEU A 337 -2.62 21.99 -11.06
C LEU A 337 -1.56 20.94 -11.41
N TYR A 338 -1.92 19.66 -11.42
CA TYR A 338 -1.03 18.59 -11.87
C TYR A 338 -0.54 18.83 -13.29
N ASP A 339 -1.44 19.22 -14.22
CA ASP A 339 -1.07 19.50 -15.62
C ASP A 339 -0.18 20.73 -15.74
N LEU A 340 -0.50 21.81 -15.01
CA LEU A 340 0.28 23.05 -15.02
C LEU A 340 1.70 22.87 -14.45
N ARG A 341 1.90 21.89 -13.56
CA ARG A 341 3.18 21.60 -12.93
C ARG A 341 3.96 20.47 -13.60
N LEU A 342 3.36 19.78 -14.58
CA LEU A 342 3.92 18.56 -15.17
C LEU A 342 5.32 18.79 -15.75
N LEU A 343 5.48 19.80 -16.61
CA LEU A 343 6.77 20.12 -17.24
C LEU A 343 7.82 20.56 -16.22
N LYS A 344 7.46 21.47 -15.31
CA LYS A 344 8.41 21.99 -14.32
C LYS A 344 8.88 20.90 -13.35
N ASN A 345 7.99 20.01 -12.95
CA ASN A 345 8.36 18.88 -12.10
C ASN A 345 9.23 17.87 -12.84
N GLN A 346 8.98 17.65 -14.14
CA GLN A 346 9.87 16.86 -14.98
C GLN A 346 11.29 17.44 -15.03
N GLU A 347 11.45 18.76 -15.23
CA GLU A 347 12.76 19.42 -15.20
C GLU A 347 13.48 19.25 -13.86
N VAL A 348 12.75 19.34 -12.73
CA VAL A 348 13.31 19.09 -11.40
C VAL A 348 13.79 17.64 -11.28
N LEU A 349 12.96 16.66 -11.68
CA LEU A 349 13.36 15.26 -11.65
C LEU A 349 14.58 15.00 -12.53
N GLU A 350 14.66 15.60 -13.71
CA GLU A 350 15.84 15.53 -14.57
C GLU A 350 17.08 16.06 -13.85
N SER A 351 17.01 17.24 -13.24
CA SER A 351 18.16 17.83 -12.53
C SER A 351 18.64 16.99 -11.33
N VAL A 352 17.74 16.25 -10.68
CA VAL A 352 18.07 15.42 -9.50
C VAL A 352 18.55 14.02 -9.90
N VAL A 353 17.92 13.38 -10.90
CA VAL A 353 18.18 11.98 -11.29
C VAL A 353 19.31 11.91 -12.33
N GLN A 354 20.54 12.15 -11.87
CA GLN A 354 21.74 12.21 -12.73
C GLN A 354 22.58 10.93 -12.73
N SER A 355 22.63 10.22 -11.61
CA SER A 355 23.45 9.00 -11.44
C SER A 355 22.82 7.77 -12.09
N ASP A 356 23.66 6.91 -12.67
CA ASP A 356 23.20 5.65 -13.26
C ASP A 356 22.68 4.67 -12.22
N HIS A 357 23.31 4.62 -11.04
CA HIS A 357 22.85 3.78 -9.93
C HIS A 357 21.47 4.21 -9.42
N VAL A 358 21.17 5.51 -9.43
CA VAL A 358 19.84 6.04 -9.10
C VAL A 358 18.82 5.59 -10.14
N ARG A 359 19.13 5.70 -11.44
CA ARG A 359 18.24 5.21 -12.50
C ARG A 359 17.96 3.71 -12.39
N GLN A 360 19.00 2.91 -12.14
CA GLN A 360 18.88 1.47 -11.92
C GLN A 360 18.00 1.14 -10.71
N ALA A 361 18.18 1.85 -9.59
CA ALA A 361 17.35 1.66 -8.39
C ALA A 361 15.87 2.00 -8.66
N ILE A 362 15.60 3.09 -9.38
CA ILE A 362 14.24 3.46 -9.79
C ILE A 362 13.62 2.35 -10.65
N ILE A 363 14.36 1.77 -11.60
CA ILE A 363 13.86 0.66 -12.43
C ILE A 363 13.50 -0.55 -11.55
N LEU A 364 14.38 -0.94 -10.62
CA LEU A 364 14.12 -2.06 -9.71
C LEU A 364 12.88 -1.83 -8.85
N LEU A 365 12.73 -0.63 -8.29
CA LEU A 365 11.56 -0.26 -7.48
C LEU A 365 10.28 -0.23 -8.31
N LYS A 366 10.35 0.24 -9.56
CA LYS A 366 9.21 0.17 -10.50
C LYS A 366 8.81 -1.28 -10.79
N VAL A 367 9.78 -2.19 -10.94
CA VAL A 367 9.46 -3.62 -11.07
C VAL A 367 8.82 -4.14 -9.79
N TRP A 368 9.37 -3.82 -8.62
CA TRP A 368 8.85 -4.26 -7.32
C TRP A 368 7.37 -3.88 -7.11
N ILE A 369 6.98 -2.63 -7.41
CA ILE A 369 5.58 -2.19 -7.33
C ILE A 369 4.69 -2.86 -8.39
N ARG A 370 5.23 -3.12 -9.59
CA ARG A 370 4.50 -3.76 -10.69
C ARG A 370 4.20 -5.23 -10.41
N GLN A 371 5.14 -5.94 -9.81
CA GLN A 371 4.92 -7.34 -9.42
C GLN A 371 3.77 -7.50 -8.42
N ARG A 372 3.45 -6.45 -7.67
CA ARG A 372 2.36 -6.38 -6.69
C ARG A 372 1.13 -5.64 -7.21
N GLN A 373 1.17 -5.15 -8.46
CA GLN A 373 0.11 -4.39 -9.10
C GLN A 373 -0.29 -3.09 -8.37
N PHE A 374 0.62 -2.50 -7.60
CA PHE A 374 0.33 -1.24 -6.89
C PHE A 374 0.24 -0.03 -7.83
N ASN A 375 0.80 -0.13 -9.03
CA ASN A 375 0.79 0.92 -10.05
C ASN A 375 -0.49 0.94 -10.90
N GLU A 376 -1.39 -0.03 -10.75
CA GLU A 376 -2.59 -0.20 -11.56
C GLU A 376 -3.80 0.52 -10.94
N GLY A 377 -4.82 0.78 -11.76
CA GLY A 377 -6.08 1.39 -11.33
C GLY A 377 -6.06 2.92 -11.20
N PHE A 378 -7.14 3.48 -10.63
CA PHE A 378 -7.29 4.91 -10.43
C PHE A 378 -6.29 5.45 -9.39
N TYR A 379 -5.32 6.25 -9.85
CA TYR A 379 -4.24 6.83 -9.04
C TYR A 379 -3.50 5.81 -8.14
N GLY A 380 -3.00 4.74 -8.76
CA GLY A 380 -2.10 3.78 -8.11
C GLY A 380 -0.78 4.39 -7.61
N PHE A 381 -0.04 3.64 -6.79
CA PHE A 381 1.32 3.96 -6.38
C PHE A 381 2.27 3.65 -7.53
N ASP A 382 2.40 4.60 -8.46
CA ASP A 382 3.08 4.40 -9.73
C ASP A 382 4.59 4.72 -9.70
N GLY A 383 5.23 4.51 -10.86
CA GLY A 383 6.66 4.78 -11.02
C GLY A 383 7.03 6.27 -10.91
N ALA A 384 6.08 7.19 -11.11
CA ALA A 384 6.34 8.61 -10.91
C ALA A 384 6.46 8.92 -9.41
N LEU A 385 5.58 8.37 -8.57
CA LEU A 385 5.66 8.52 -7.11
C LEU A 385 6.96 7.94 -6.53
N VAL A 386 7.39 6.77 -7.02
CA VAL A 386 8.72 6.21 -6.68
C VAL A 386 9.83 7.21 -7.02
N THR A 387 9.78 7.79 -8.21
CA THR A 387 10.81 8.71 -8.70
C THR A 387 10.82 10.02 -7.89
N PHE A 388 9.64 10.58 -7.58
CA PHE A 388 9.52 11.75 -6.71
C PHE A 388 10.06 11.48 -5.30
N PHE A 389 9.76 10.31 -4.72
CA PHE A 389 10.26 10.00 -3.39
C PHE A 389 11.79 9.82 -3.37
N ILE A 390 12.36 9.16 -4.38
CA ILE A 390 13.82 9.09 -4.54
C ILE A 390 14.42 10.50 -4.70
N ALA A 391 13.83 11.35 -5.53
CA ALA A 391 14.30 12.72 -5.70
C ALA A 391 14.24 13.53 -4.39
N TYR A 392 13.16 13.39 -3.62
CA TYR A 392 13.02 13.97 -2.29
C TYR A 392 14.11 13.47 -1.33
N LEU A 393 14.40 12.17 -1.32
CA LEU A 393 15.46 11.61 -0.47
C LEU A 393 16.86 12.10 -0.88
N ILE A 394 17.11 12.34 -2.17
CA ILE A 394 18.36 12.94 -2.65
C ILE A 394 18.47 14.41 -2.20
N GLN A 395 17.40 15.19 -2.38
CA GLN A 395 17.37 16.61 -1.97
C GLN A 395 17.58 16.78 -0.46
N ASN A 396 17.02 15.87 0.35
CA ASN A 396 17.21 15.84 1.80
C ASN A 396 18.50 15.14 2.26
N ARG A 397 19.43 14.86 1.33
CA ARG A 397 20.74 14.24 1.60
C ARG A 397 20.66 12.91 2.34
N LYS A 398 19.57 12.15 2.14
CA LYS A 398 19.41 10.77 2.62
C LYS A 398 19.96 9.75 1.62
N ILE A 399 19.94 10.09 0.33
CA ILE A 399 20.57 9.32 -0.75
C ILE A 399 21.64 10.19 -1.40
N TYR A 400 22.81 9.58 -1.66
CA TYR A 400 23.90 10.22 -2.40
C TYR A 400 24.10 9.56 -3.77
N ASN A 401 24.53 10.33 -4.76
CA ASN A 401 24.73 9.85 -6.13
C ASN A 401 25.82 8.77 -6.26
N THR A 402 26.68 8.63 -5.26
CA THR A 402 27.75 7.62 -5.17
C THR A 402 27.27 6.27 -4.63
N MET A 403 26.06 6.19 -4.07
CA MET A 403 25.50 4.94 -3.54
C MET A 403 25.19 3.96 -4.67
N SER A 404 25.39 2.67 -4.38
CA SER A 404 24.95 1.58 -5.26
C SER A 404 23.43 1.49 -5.33
N SER A 405 22.90 0.90 -6.41
CA SER A 405 21.46 0.70 -6.57
C SER A 405 20.85 -0.13 -5.43
N TYR A 406 21.59 -1.12 -4.90
CA TYR A 406 21.19 -1.91 -3.73
C TYR A 406 21.01 -1.07 -2.46
N GLN A 407 21.98 -0.20 -2.15
CA GLN A 407 21.88 0.70 -0.99
C GLN A 407 20.68 1.62 -1.13
N ILE A 408 20.44 2.14 -2.33
CA ILE A 408 19.33 3.05 -2.63
C ILE A 408 17.98 2.36 -2.42
N ILE A 409 17.77 1.15 -2.94
CA ILE A 409 16.49 0.43 -2.77
C ILE A 409 16.23 0.06 -1.31
N ARG A 410 17.27 -0.33 -0.56
CA ARG A 410 17.16 -0.64 0.87
C ARG A 410 16.79 0.60 1.68
N LEU A 411 17.43 1.74 1.38
CA LEU A 411 17.09 3.03 1.97
C LEU A 411 15.67 3.46 1.61
N PHE A 412 15.24 3.31 0.35
CA PHE A 412 13.88 3.59 -0.07
C PHE A 412 12.86 2.81 0.77
N TRP A 413 13.04 1.50 0.91
CA TRP A 413 12.10 0.68 1.70
C TRP A 413 12.10 1.06 3.17
N ASN A 414 13.28 1.32 3.75
CA ASN A 414 13.41 1.76 5.14
C ASN A 414 12.70 3.11 5.39
N GLN A 415 12.93 4.09 4.52
CA GLN A 415 12.29 5.39 4.63
C GLN A 415 10.79 5.32 4.33
N MET A 416 10.36 4.48 3.38
CA MET A 416 8.94 4.31 3.06
C MET A 416 8.17 3.62 4.19
N ALA A 417 8.74 2.56 4.81
CA ALA A 417 8.13 1.86 5.93
C ALA A 417 7.86 2.79 7.12
N ASN A 418 8.78 3.71 7.39
CA ASN A 418 8.71 4.68 8.49
C ASN A 418 8.10 6.03 8.08
N SER A 419 7.74 6.21 6.81
CA SER A 419 7.23 7.49 6.32
C SER A 419 5.88 7.84 6.96
N GLN A 420 5.58 9.12 7.08
CA GLN A 420 4.34 9.62 7.69
C GLN A 420 3.60 10.57 6.74
N TRP A 421 3.34 10.13 5.51
CA TRP A 421 2.67 10.95 4.50
C TRP A 421 1.19 11.20 4.80
N ASP A 422 0.63 10.49 5.77
CA ASP A 422 -0.76 10.60 6.25
C ASP A 422 -0.91 11.48 7.50
N THR A 423 0.20 11.91 8.12
CA THR A 423 0.17 12.70 9.38
C THR A 423 1.14 13.88 9.38
N GLU A 424 2.33 13.73 8.79
CA GLU A 424 3.41 14.71 8.85
C GLU A 424 3.57 15.53 7.55
N LYS A 425 4.50 16.49 7.59
CA LYS A 425 4.88 17.34 6.46
C LYS A 425 5.89 16.63 5.57
N VAL A 426 5.48 16.28 4.35
CA VAL A 426 6.39 15.80 3.29
C VAL A 426 6.30 16.76 2.11
N THR A 427 7.37 17.52 1.86
CA THR A 427 7.43 18.52 0.79
C THR A 427 8.81 18.54 0.14
N MET A 428 8.86 18.77 -1.16
CA MET A 428 10.10 19.07 -1.90
C MET A 428 10.39 20.58 -1.96
N GLU A 429 9.54 21.43 -1.40
CA GLU A 429 9.75 22.87 -1.35
C GLU A 429 10.92 23.23 -0.41
N SER A 430 12.00 23.81 -0.97
CA SER A 430 13.19 24.21 -0.21
C SER A 430 12.93 25.32 0.83
N THR A 431 11.93 26.17 0.61
CA THR A 431 11.67 27.39 1.41
C THR A 431 10.60 27.24 2.48
N GLY A 432 9.95 26.07 2.57
CA GLY A 432 9.08 25.69 3.68
C GLY A 432 8.01 26.70 4.08
N THR A 433 7.43 27.43 3.13
CA THR A 433 6.60 28.62 3.43
C THR A 433 5.18 28.31 3.92
N GLU A 434 4.62 27.15 3.62
CA GLU A 434 3.26 26.76 4.05
C GLU A 434 3.22 25.55 4.99
N SER A 435 2.30 25.58 5.96
CA SER A 435 2.03 24.47 6.88
C SER A 435 1.17 23.43 6.18
N THR A 436 1.73 22.24 5.90
CA THR A 436 0.99 21.09 5.31
C THR A 436 -0.22 20.63 6.13
N LYS A 437 -0.37 21.13 7.37
CA LYS A 437 -1.54 20.85 8.20
C LYS A 437 -2.86 21.25 7.54
N SER A 438 -2.87 22.26 6.67
CA SER A 438 -4.09 22.61 5.92
C SER A 438 -4.45 21.59 4.84
N TYR A 439 -3.46 20.94 4.21
CA TYR A 439 -3.69 19.96 3.15
C TYR A 439 -4.30 18.66 3.68
N HIS A 440 -3.90 18.22 4.87
CA HIS A 440 -4.45 17.02 5.53
C HIS A 440 -5.94 17.15 5.90
N GLN A 441 -6.51 18.37 5.84
CA GLN A 441 -7.97 18.56 5.97
C GLN A 441 -8.73 18.08 4.72
N PHE A 442 -8.04 18.01 3.57
CA PHE A 442 -8.65 17.71 2.27
C PHE A 442 -8.16 16.39 1.67
N TYR A 443 -6.98 15.90 2.07
CA TYR A 443 -6.36 14.71 1.49
C TYR A 443 -5.93 13.72 2.58
N GLU A 444 -6.07 12.42 2.29
CA GLU A 444 -5.60 11.35 3.18
C GLU A 444 -4.07 11.20 3.19
N VAL A 445 -3.41 11.60 2.10
CA VAL A 445 -1.97 11.48 1.90
C VAL A 445 -1.46 12.77 1.25
N VAL A 446 -0.41 13.36 1.83
CA VAL A 446 0.15 14.63 1.39
C VAL A 446 1.64 14.47 1.08
N PHE A 447 1.99 14.70 -0.18
CA PHE A 447 3.37 14.86 -0.63
C PHE A 447 3.43 16.01 -1.63
N LEU A 448 3.97 17.15 -1.18
CA LEU A 448 4.01 18.38 -1.98
C LEU A 448 5.23 18.42 -2.91
N ASP A 449 5.00 18.91 -4.14
CA ASP A 449 6.06 19.12 -5.13
C ASP A 449 7.00 20.28 -4.75
N ASN A 450 7.99 20.55 -5.62
CA ASN A 450 8.99 21.59 -5.40
C ASN A 450 8.40 23.01 -5.35
N SER A 451 7.13 23.21 -5.75
CA SER A 451 6.45 24.51 -5.61
C SER A 451 5.78 24.70 -4.25
N GLY A 452 5.58 23.62 -3.49
CA GLY A 452 4.82 23.63 -2.25
C GLY A 452 3.30 23.72 -2.45
N LEU A 453 2.79 23.71 -3.69
CA LEU A 453 1.36 23.88 -3.98
C LEU A 453 0.69 22.58 -4.47
N LEU A 454 1.37 21.80 -5.30
CA LEU A 454 0.78 20.56 -5.82
C LEU A 454 1.01 19.42 -4.84
N ASN A 455 -0.08 18.84 -4.32
CA ASN A 455 -0.03 17.52 -3.72
C ASN A 455 0.02 16.44 -4.81
N ILE A 456 1.18 15.81 -4.99
CA ILE A 456 1.41 14.76 -5.99
C ILE A 456 0.57 13.51 -5.63
N CYS A 457 0.20 13.36 -4.36
CA CYS A 457 -0.63 12.28 -3.82
C CYS A 457 -2.13 12.64 -3.71
N ALA A 458 -2.61 13.74 -4.31
CA ALA A 458 -3.97 14.24 -4.11
C ALA A 458 -5.08 13.18 -4.27
N ASN A 459 -4.91 12.22 -5.18
CA ASN A 459 -5.89 11.15 -5.43
C ASN A 459 -5.39 9.74 -5.01
N LEU A 460 -4.22 9.64 -4.38
CA LEU A 460 -3.68 8.38 -3.88
C LEU A 460 -4.52 7.88 -2.68
N SER A 461 -4.80 6.58 -2.63
CA SER A 461 -5.51 6.00 -1.47
C SER A 461 -4.62 6.00 -0.24
N GLY A 462 -5.13 6.45 0.92
CA GLY A 462 -4.47 6.21 2.20
C GLY A 462 -4.28 4.72 2.48
N GLU A 463 -5.27 3.89 2.16
CA GLU A 463 -5.20 2.43 2.31
C GLU A 463 -4.10 1.79 1.43
N LEU A 464 -3.96 2.23 0.18
CA LEU A 464 -2.88 1.77 -0.72
C LEU A 464 -1.52 2.25 -0.22
N TYR A 465 -1.40 3.51 0.19
CA TYR A 465 -0.18 4.04 0.79
C TYR A 465 0.27 3.20 2.00
N ARG A 466 -0.62 2.94 2.96
CA ARG A 466 -0.29 2.11 4.13
C ARG A 466 0.02 0.66 3.76
N ARG A 467 -0.61 0.11 2.71
CA ARG A 467 -0.25 -1.21 2.16
C ARG A 467 1.17 -1.22 1.60
N VAL A 468 1.60 -0.18 0.89
CA VAL A 468 2.97 -0.01 0.38
C VAL A 468 3.97 0.18 1.53
N LYS A 469 3.64 0.92 2.60
CA LYS A 469 4.48 1.02 3.80
C LYS A 469 4.74 -0.36 4.41
N ARG A 470 3.67 -1.14 4.63
CA ARG A 470 3.78 -2.51 5.18
C ARG A 470 4.63 -3.40 4.27
N GLU A 471 4.40 -3.34 2.97
CA GLU A 471 5.18 -4.13 2.01
C GLU A 471 6.66 -3.72 2.00
N SER A 472 6.96 -2.44 2.20
CA SER A 472 8.33 -1.95 2.34
C SER A 472 9.00 -2.50 3.61
N ALA A 473 8.26 -2.58 4.72
CA ALA A 473 8.75 -3.20 5.95
C ALA A 473 9.05 -4.70 5.76
N ILE A 474 8.16 -5.43 5.05
CA ILE A 474 8.38 -6.84 4.69
C ILE A 474 9.61 -6.97 3.78
N ALA A 475 9.82 -6.05 2.84
CA ALA A 475 10.98 -6.08 1.96
C ALA A 475 12.30 -6.00 2.73
N ILE A 476 12.36 -5.17 3.78
CA ILE A 476 13.53 -5.09 4.67
C ILE A 476 13.72 -6.39 5.44
N GLN A 477 12.65 -6.94 6.01
CA GLN A 477 12.71 -8.23 6.72
C GLN A 477 13.23 -9.35 5.81
N LEU A 478 12.80 -9.39 4.55
CA LEU A 478 13.29 -10.35 3.55
C LEU A 478 14.77 -10.12 3.21
N LEU A 479 15.23 -8.87 3.11
CA LEU A 479 16.64 -8.57 2.88
C LEU A 479 17.52 -8.97 4.07
N ASP A 480 17.00 -8.87 5.30
CA ASP A 480 17.74 -9.18 6.53
C ASP A 480 17.75 -10.69 6.84
N ASP A 481 16.82 -11.45 6.26
CA ASP A 481 16.82 -12.91 6.39
C ASP A 481 17.83 -13.57 5.44
N LYS A 482 18.97 -13.94 6.00
CA LYS A 482 20.07 -14.62 5.29
C LYS A 482 19.71 -16.02 4.78
N LYS A 483 18.65 -16.66 5.30
CA LYS A 483 18.24 -18.02 4.91
C LYS A 483 17.38 -18.02 3.64
N VAL A 484 16.87 -16.86 3.25
CA VAL A 484 15.95 -16.72 2.12
C VAL A 484 16.66 -16.02 0.96
N ASN A 485 16.51 -16.57 -0.24
CA ASN A 485 16.85 -15.84 -1.46
C ASN A 485 15.78 -14.77 -1.71
N SER A 486 15.97 -13.60 -1.11
CA SER A 486 15.01 -12.49 -1.10
C SER A 486 14.74 -11.91 -2.49
N PHE A 487 15.64 -12.10 -3.45
CA PHE A 487 15.47 -11.58 -4.81
C PHE A 487 14.22 -12.12 -5.50
N ILE A 488 13.89 -13.40 -5.30
CA ILE A 488 12.73 -14.06 -5.91
C ILE A 488 11.41 -13.39 -5.46
N PRO A 489 11.08 -13.32 -4.15
CA PRO A 489 9.86 -12.67 -3.68
C PRO A 489 9.84 -11.14 -3.89
N LEU A 490 11.00 -10.49 -4.01
CA LEU A 490 11.05 -9.04 -4.24
C LEU A 490 10.77 -8.68 -5.70
N PHE A 491 11.39 -9.38 -6.66
CA PHE A 491 11.43 -8.92 -8.06
C PHE A 491 10.92 -9.91 -9.10
N LEU A 492 10.91 -11.22 -8.83
CA LEU A 492 10.57 -12.23 -9.83
C LEU A 492 9.12 -12.73 -9.70
N ASN A 493 8.66 -12.95 -8.46
CA ASN A 493 7.32 -13.43 -8.21
C ASN A 493 6.27 -12.38 -8.61
N LYS A 494 5.25 -12.83 -9.35
CA LYS A 494 4.04 -12.05 -9.61
C LYS A 494 3.04 -12.32 -8.50
N TYR A 495 2.50 -11.26 -7.94
CA TYR A 495 1.48 -11.30 -6.90
C TYR A 495 0.17 -10.78 -7.50
N PRO A 496 -0.61 -11.63 -8.20
CA PRO A 496 -1.90 -11.21 -8.71
C PRO A 496 -2.85 -10.88 -7.57
N VAL A 497 -3.75 -9.91 -7.79
CA VAL A 497 -4.67 -9.39 -6.76
C VAL A 497 -5.38 -10.49 -5.95
N TYR A 498 -5.87 -11.56 -6.57
CA TYR A 498 -6.60 -12.65 -5.89
C TYR A 498 -5.76 -13.47 -4.89
N THR A 499 -4.42 -13.33 -4.92
CA THR A 499 -3.53 -13.96 -3.93
C THR A 499 -3.14 -13.00 -2.81
N GLN A 500 -3.42 -11.71 -2.95
CA GLN A 500 -2.99 -10.66 -2.03
C GLN A 500 -4.06 -10.22 -1.04
N TYR A 501 -5.33 -10.55 -1.30
CA TYR A 501 -6.48 -10.12 -0.51
C TYR A 501 -7.40 -11.29 -0.19
N ASP A 502 -7.98 -11.29 1.01
CA ASP A 502 -8.86 -12.36 1.46
C ASP A 502 -10.25 -12.24 0.83
N HIS A 503 -10.76 -11.01 0.74
CA HIS A 503 -12.06 -10.69 0.17
C HIS A 503 -11.89 -9.72 -1.01
N ILE A 504 -12.69 -9.90 -2.06
CA ILE A 504 -12.77 -8.96 -3.20
C ILE A 504 -14.23 -8.55 -3.41
N LEU A 505 -14.49 -7.25 -3.33
CA LEU A 505 -15.78 -6.63 -3.65
C LEU A 505 -15.64 -5.87 -4.98
N SER A 506 -16.51 -6.13 -5.94
CA SER A 506 -16.55 -5.41 -7.22
C SER A 506 -17.95 -4.91 -7.54
N ILE A 507 -18.02 -3.66 -8.00
CA ILE A 507 -19.22 -2.98 -8.50
C ILE A 507 -18.85 -2.42 -9.87
N ALA A 508 -19.23 -3.12 -10.94
CA ALA A 508 -18.93 -2.76 -12.33
C ALA A 508 -20.22 -2.49 -13.12
N LYS A 509 -21.05 -1.55 -12.62
CA LYS A 509 -22.35 -1.20 -13.23
C LYS A 509 -22.46 0.33 -13.34
N PRO A 510 -22.07 0.93 -14.49
CA PRO A 510 -22.02 2.38 -14.66
C PRO A 510 -23.31 3.11 -14.26
N GLU A 511 -24.46 2.66 -14.74
CA GLU A 511 -25.77 3.25 -14.42
C GLU A 511 -26.09 3.23 -12.92
N LEU A 512 -25.78 2.11 -12.25
CA LEU A 512 -25.97 2.01 -10.79
C LEU A 512 -25.07 2.99 -10.05
N ILE A 513 -23.80 3.09 -10.46
CA ILE A 513 -22.84 3.99 -9.84
C ILE A 513 -23.33 5.44 -10.01
N GLN A 514 -23.74 5.82 -11.21
CA GLN A 514 -24.24 7.15 -11.52
C GLN A 514 -25.47 7.50 -10.66
N ASN A 515 -26.47 6.60 -10.59
CA ASN A 515 -27.67 6.79 -9.77
C ASN A 515 -27.33 6.95 -8.27
N VAL A 516 -26.34 6.19 -7.77
CA VAL A 516 -25.88 6.30 -6.38
C VAL A 516 -25.23 7.66 -6.12
N LEU A 517 -24.39 8.15 -7.04
CA LEU A 517 -23.75 9.46 -6.93
C LEU A 517 -24.79 10.60 -6.93
N GLU A 518 -25.80 10.49 -7.79
CA GLU A 518 -26.87 11.48 -7.89
C GLU A 518 -27.74 11.50 -6.63
N SER A 519 -28.13 10.32 -6.12
CA SER A 519 -29.07 10.18 -5.01
C SER A 519 -28.41 10.40 -3.64
N PHE A 520 -27.17 9.94 -3.44
CA PHE A 520 -26.52 9.89 -2.13
C PHE A 520 -25.24 10.73 -2.02
N GLY A 521 -24.70 11.23 -3.14
CA GLY A 521 -23.55 12.12 -3.13
C GLY A 521 -23.88 13.48 -2.52
N SER A 522 -23.07 13.93 -1.56
CA SER A 522 -23.22 15.26 -0.97
C SER A 522 -22.94 16.36 -2.00
N ASP A 523 -23.57 17.53 -1.85
CA ASP A 523 -23.33 18.67 -2.76
C ASP A 523 -21.85 19.09 -2.75
N GLU A 524 -21.19 19.03 -1.59
CA GLU A 524 -19.75 19.30 -1.44
C GLU A 524 -18.91 18.32 -2.27
N ASP A 525 -19.18 17.02 -2.19
CA ASP A 525 -18.42 16.02 -2.94
C ASP A 525 -18.73 16.06 -4.45
N LYS A 526 -19.99 16.34 -4.83
CA LYS A 526 -20.36 16.56 -6.23
C LYS A 526 -19.58 17.73 -6.85
N LEU A 527 -19.32 18.79 -6.10
CA LEU A 527 -18.49 19.92 -6.54
C LEU A 527 -16.99 19.56 -6.57
N ASN A 528 -16.51 18.91 -5.51
CA ASN A 528 -15.09 18.57 -5.35
C ASN A 528 -14.60 17.59 -6.42
N TYR A 529 -15.43 16.60 -6.77
CA TYR A 529 -15.16 15.57 -7.79
C TYR A 529 -15.93 15.82 -9.08
N PHE A 530 -16.29 17.08 -9.39
CA PHE A 530 -17.10 17.39 -10.56
C PHE A 530 -16.47 16.86 -11.86
N GLY A 531 -17.21 16.04 -12.60
CA GLY A 531 -16.76 15.35 -13.81
C GLY A 531 -15.86 14.11 -13.57
N ASN A 532 -15.60 13.75 -12.31
CA ASN A 532 -14.83 12.56 -11.91
C ASN A 532 -15.69 11.60 -11.05
N PRO A 533 -16.61 10.84 -11.67
CA PRO A 533 -17.47 9.90 -10.95
C PRO A 533 -16.69 8.77 -10.27
N HIS A 534 -15.56 8.35 -10.86
CA HIS A 534 -14.67 7.34 -10.28
C HIS A 534 -14.14 7.75 -8.91
N GLY A 535 -13.56 8.95 -8.81
CA GLY A 535 -13.02 9.48 -7.57
C GLY A 535 -14.10 9.65 -6.49
N HIS A 536 -15.26 10.19 -6.85
CA HIS A 536 -16.38 10.39 -5.93
C HIS A 536 -16.91 9.05 -5.39
N PHE A 537 -17.23 8.10 -6.28
CA PHE A 537 -17.79 6.82 -5.88
C PHE A 537 -16.80 6.01 -5.04
N ARG A 538 -15.52 6.02 -5.44
CA ARG A 538 -14.45 5.39 -4.68
C ARG A 538 -14.37 5.91 -3.25
N LYS A 539 -14.39 7.23 -3.05
CA LYS A 539 -14.37 7.84 -1.70
C LYS A 539 -15.53 7.31 -0.86
N MET A 540 -16.77 7.41 -1.38
CA MET A 540 -17.99 7.01 -0.68
C MET A 540 -17.95 5.54 -0.25
N ILE A 541 -17.66 4.64 -1.18
CA ILE A 541 -17.68 3.20 -0.90
C ILE A 541 -16.51 2.79 0.00
N THR A 542 -15.29 3.29 -0.25
CA THR A 542 -14.11 2.91 0.53
C THR A 542 -14.24 3.36 1.98
N GLN A 543 -14.72 4.59 2.23
CA GLN A 543 -14.93 5.11 3.58
C GLN A 543 -16.00 4.31 4.33
N LEU A 544 -17.12 4.00 3.67
CA LEU A 544 -18.20 3.19 4.26
C LEU A 544 -17.70 1.79 4.65
N VAL A 545 -17.02 1.10 3.74
CA VAL A 545 -16.49 -0.25 3.97
C VAL A 545 -15.41 -0.26 5.04
N ARG A 546 -14.48 0.70 5.00
CA ARG A 546 -13.39 0.81 5.99
C ARG A 546 -13.93 1.08 7.39
N ARG A 547 -14.87 2.02 7.53
CA ARG A 547 -15.54 2.34 8.81
C ARG A 547 -16.35 1.14 9.32
N GLY A 548 -17.07 0.47 8.44
CA GLY A 548 -17.91 -0.68 8.77
C GLY A 548 -17.14 -1.92 9.23
N LEU A 549 -16.03 -2.23 8.57
CA LEU A 549 -15.20 -3.38 8.97
C LEU A 549 -14.31 -3.06 10.18
N GLY A 550 -13.96 -1.79 10.41
CA GLY A 550 -13.20 -1.38 11.58
C GLY A 550 -11.94 -2.23 11.80
N PRO A 551 -11.74 -2.85 12.98
CA PRO A 551 -10.55 -3.65 13.28
C PRO A 551 -10.51 -5.01 12.54
N ARG A 552 -11.62 -5.44 11.92
CA ARG A 552 -11.73 -6.71 11.18
C ARG A 552 -10.96 -6.69 9.86
N ALA A 553 -10.78 -5.51 9.28
CA ALA A 553 -10.00 -5.32 8.08
C ALA A 553 -8.71 -4.57 8.41
N GLN A 554 -7.59 -5.16 8.01
CA GLN A 554 -6.31 -4.49 8.08
C GLN A 554 -6.17 -3.44 6.98
N PHE A 555 -6.62 -3.75 5.76
CA PHE A 555 -6.66 -2.82 4.63
C PHE A 555 -7.91 -3.00 3.78
N VAL A 556 -8.40 -1.89 3.21
CA VAL A 556 -9.44 -1.86 2.16
C VAL A 556 -8.90 -1.08 0.97
N VAL A 557 -8.23 -1.78 0.06
CA VAL A 557 -7.45 -1.17 -1.02
C VAL A 557 -8.25 -1.17 -2.33
N PRO A 558 -8.36 -0.04 -3.04
CA PRO A 558 -8.82 -0.03 -4.42
C PRO A 558 -7.86 -0.82 -5.31
N ILE A 559 -8.38 -1.76 -6.07
CA ILE A 559 -7.62 -2.70 -6.90
C ILE A 559 -8.19 -2.76 -8.31
N GLU A 560 -7.35 -3.14 -9.26
CA GLU A 560 -7.75 -3.35 -10.64
C GLU A 560 -7.90 -4.86 -10.91
N VAL A 561 -9.13 -5.30 -11.21
CA VAL A 561 -9.45 -6.69 -11.55
C VAL A 561 -10.53 -6.72 -12.63
N GLY A 562 -10.35 -7.57 -13.64
CA GLY A 562 -11.40 -7.94 -14.58
C GLY A 562 -11.90 -6.83 -15.51
N GLU A 563 -13.12 -7.05 -16.03
CA GLU A 563 -13.82 -6.40 -17.15
C GLU A 563 -13.48 -4.94 -17.48
N ASP A 564 -13.35 -4.64 -18.78
CA ASP A 564 -13.33 -3.27 -19.32
C ASP A 564 -14.71 -2.62 -19.18
N SER A 565 -14.98 -2.07 -17.99
CA SER A 565 -16.12 -1.17 -17.76
C SER A 565 -15.63 0.27 -17.69
N PRO A 566 -16.31 1.23 -18.35
CA PRO A 566 -15.94 2.65 -18.30
C PRO A 566 -16.07 3.25 -16.90
N LEU A 567 -16.91 2.66 -16.03
CA LEU A 567 -17.10 3.05 -14.64
C LEU A 567 -17.26 1.80 -13.76
N LYS A 568 -16.30 1.57 -12.87
CA LYS A 568 -16.28 0.44 -11.94
C LYS A 568 -15.45 0.76 -10.71
N LEU A 569 -15.72 0.05 -9.62
CA LEU A 569 -14.89 0.04 -8.43
C LEU A 569 -14.70 -1.39 -7.95
N THR A 570 -13.44 -1.78 -7.75
CA THR A 570 -13.11 -3.04 -7.08
C THR A 570 -12.24 -2.75 -5.86
N LEU A 571 -12.60 -3.35 -4.72
CA LEU A 571 -11.91 -3.24 -3.45
C LEU A 571 -11.36 -4.61 -3.03
N GLY A 572 -10.07 -4.66 -2.74
CA GLY A 572 -9.39 -5.78 -2.11
C GLY A 572 -9.34 -5.55 -0.61
N ILE A 573 -9.88 -6.48 0.15
CA ILE A 573 -9.98 -6.39 1.60
C ILE A 573 -9.06 -7.45 2.20
N LEU A 574 -8.05 -6.98 2.94
CA LEU A 574 -7.19 -7.84 3.74
C LEU A 574 -7.71 -7.86 5.17
N LEU A 575 -8.06 -9.04 5.66
CA LEU A 575 -8.66 -9.23 6.98
C LEU A 575 -7.60 -9.29 8.09
N ASN A 576 -8.00 -8.89 9.29
CA ASN A 576 -7.25 -9.13 10.50
C ASN A 576 -7.72 -10.46 11.11
N PRO A 577 -6.89 -11.53 11.12
CA PRO A 577 -7.31 -12.85 11.58
C PRO A 577 -7.79 -12.88 13.03
N GLN A 578 -7.36 -11.93 13.89
CA GLN A 578 -7.77 -11.87 15.29
C GLN A 578 -9.22 -11.38 15.45
N GLU A 579 -9.69 -10.50 14.57
CA GLU A 579 -10.96 -9.77 14.72
C GLU A 579 -11.99 -10.12 13.63
N ALA A 580 -11.54 -10.65 12.49
CA ALA A 580 -12.36 -10.86 11.29
C ALA A 580 -13.67 -11.60 11.54
N PHE A 581 -13.65 -12.58 12.45
CA PHE A 581 -14.78 -13.47 12.74
C PHE A 581 -15.57 -13.09 14.00
N ALA A 582 -15.29 -11.95 14.63
CA ALA A 582 -16.00 -11.50 15.82
C ALA A 582 -17.51 -11.41 15.55
N ALA A 583 -18.33 -12.03 16.40
CA ALA A 583 -19.77 -12.14 16.14
C ALA A 583 -20.55 -10.84 16.39
N VAL A 584 -19.95 -9.89 17.11
CA VAL A 584 -20.60 -8.67 17.60
C VAL A 584 -19.64 -7.49 17.39
N ASP A 585 -20.16 -6.37 16.86
CA ASP A 585 -19.48 -5.08 16.94
C ASP A 585 -19.98 -4.36 18.18
N LYS A 586 -19.09 -4.19 19.17
CA LYS A 586 -19.38 -3.46 20.42
C LYS A 586 -19.20 -1.97 20.17
N GLY A 587 -20.27 -1.20 20.32
CA GLY A 587 -20.30 0.25 20.19
C GLY A 587 -20.05 0.99 21.52
N PRO A 588 -20.39 2.29 21.57
CA PRO A 588 -20.22 3.12 22.76
C PRO A 588 -21.18 2.71 23.89
N GLU A 589 -20.83 3.10 25.12
CA GLU A 589 -21.71 2.92 26.28
C GLU A 589 -23.00 3.71 26.12
N ALA A 590 -24.13 3.12 26.54
CA ALA A 590 -25.45 3.73 26.38
C ALA A 590 -25.62 5.07 27.10
N ILE A 591 -24.73 5.39 28.05
CA ILE A 591 -24.71 6.67 28.76
C ILE A 591 -24.21 7.81 27.86
N ASP A 592 -23.36 7.52 26.87
CA ASP A 592 -22.92 8.50 25.89
C ASP A 592 -23.94 8.61 24.77
N LYS A 593 -24.88 9.55 24.95
CA LYS A 593 -25.99 9.75 24.01
C LYS A 593 -25.52 10.15 22.61
N ALA A 594 -24.48 10.98 22.51
CA ALA A 594 -24.01 11.50 21.23
C ALA A 594 -23.32 10.39 20.42
N ALA A 595 -22.39 9.66 21.04
CA ALA A 595 -21.74 8.53 20.39
C ALA A 595 -22.74 7.41 20.05
N SER A 596 -23.73 7.16 20.92
CA SER A 596 -24.78 6.17 20.67
C SER A 596 -25.68 6.55 19.49
N GLU A 597 -26.02 7.84 19.34
CA GLU A 597 -26.77 8.34 18.19
C GLU A 597 -25.97 8.22 16.90
N GLU A 598 -24.68 8.56 16.91
CA GLU A 598 -23.80 8.38 15.75
C GLU A 598 -23.70 6.90 15.34
N PHE A 599 -23.56 6.01 16.33
CA PHE A 599 -23.52 4.57 16.10
C PHE A 599 -24.82 4.04 15.49
N ARG A 600 -25.98 4.46 16.01
CA ARG A 600 -27.29 4.11 15.45
C ARG A 600 -27.50 4.69 14.06
N ASN A 601 -27.06 5.91 13.79
CA ASN A 601 -27.17 6.52 12.47
C ASN A 601 -26.30 5.78 11.43
N PHE A 602 -25.11 5.36 11.83
CA PHE A 602 -24.22 4.59 10.96
C PHE A 602 -24.75 3.17 10.70
N TRP A 603 -25.15 2.45 11.75
CA TRP A 603 -25.61 1.06 11.62
C TRP A 603 -27.11 0.94 11.30
N ARG A 604 -27.83 2.05 11.23
CA ARG A 604 -29.26 2.15 10.95
C ARG A 604 -30.05 1.13 11.79
N GLY A 605 -30.97 0.39 11.17
CA GLY A 605 -31.80 -0.61 11.84
C GLY A 605 -31.07 -1.84 12.40
N LYS A 606 -29.74 -1.92 12.33
CA LYS A 606 -28.95 -3.04 12.87
C LYS A 606 -28.44 -2.83 14.29
N ALA A 607 -28.40 -1.58 14.77
CA ALA A 607 -27.96 -1.26 16.12
C ALA A 607 -29.02 -1.65 17.17
N GLU A 608 -28.57 -2.29 18.25
CA GLU A 608 -29.39 -2.65 19.40
C GLU A 608 -28.62 -2.44 20.72
N LEU A 609 -29.35 -2.17 21.81
CA LEU A 609 -28.76 -2.12 23.15
C LEU A 609 -28.53 -3.52 23.69
N ARG A 610 -27.29 -3.78 24.12
CA ARG A 610 -26.90 -5.09 24.65
C ARG A 610 -26.17 -4.98 25.98
N ARG A 611 -26.59 -5.80 26.94
CA ARG A 611 -25.88 -6.02 28.21
C ARG A 611 -24.88 -7.16 28.07
N PHE A 612 -23.63 -6.91 28.44
CA PHE A 612 -22.54 -7.90 28.41
C PHE A 612 -22.31 -8.54 29.79
N LYS A 613 -21.53 -9.62 29.84
CA LYS A 613 -21.23 -10.37 31.08
C LYS A 613 -20.46 -9.55 32.12
N ASP A 614 -19.71 -8.55 31.67
CA ASP A 614 -19.02 -7.56 32.50
C ASP A 614 -19.98 -6.52 33.10
N GLY A 615 -21.28 -6.58 32.79
CA GLY A 615 -22.30 -5.65 33.26
C GLY A 615 -22.44 -4.39 32.40
N SER A 616 -21.55 -4.17 31.43
CA SER A 616 -21.62 -3.01 30.53
C SER A 616 -22.86 -3.09 29.62
N ILE A 617 -23.48 -1.94 29.37
CA ILE A 617 -24.61 -1.78 28.45
C ILE A 617 -24.14 -0.84 27.34
N THR A 618 -23.99 -1.38 26.14
CA THR A 618 -23.49 -0.62 24.98
C THR A 618 -24.44 -0.78 23.81
N GLU A 619 -24.41 0.18 22.90
CA GLU A 619 -24.92 -0.05 21.55
C GLU A 619 -24.10 -1.18 20.90
N SER A 620 -24.73 -2.01 20.08
CA SER A 620 -24.08 -3.19 19.48
C SER A 620 -24.74 -3.61 18.18
N CYS A 621 -23.97 -4.26 17.30
CA CYS A 621 -24.49 -4.94 16.12
C CYS A 621 -24.14 -6.43 16.17
N VAL A 622 -25.14 -7.30 16.02
CA VAL A 622 -24.95 -8.76 16.08
C VAL A 622 -25.02 -9.39 14.70
N TRP A 623 -23.92 -10.06 14.32
CA TRP A 623 -23.72 -10.67 12.99
C TRP A 623 -23.72 -12.20 13.00
N GLY A 624 -23.49 -12.78 14.17
CA GLY A 624 -23.57 -14.21 14.40
C GLY A 624 -23.84 -14.55 15.86
N SER A 625 -24.10 -15.82 16.10
CA SER A 625 -24.30 -16.40 17.42
C SER A 625 -23.09 -17.24 17.84
N SER A 626 -22.91 -17.45 19.14
CA SER A 626 -21.83 -18.30 19.64
C SER A 626 -21.91 -19.73 19.09
N GLY A 627 -23.13 -20.25 18.90
CA GLY A 627 -23.40 -21.56 18.30
C GLY A 627 -23.36 -21.61 16.78
N ASP A 628 -23.14 -20.47 16.09
CA ASP A 628 -23.02 -20.50 14.63
C ASP A 628 -21.75 -21.27 14.24
N PRO A 629 -21.83 -22.10 13.18
CA PRO A 629 -20.66 -22.78 12.67
C PRO A 629 -19.54 -21.83 12.27
N ILE A 630 -18.29 -22.25 12.44
CA ILE A 630 -17.09 -21.46 12.08
C ILE A 630 -17.18 -20.97 10.62
N GLY A 631 -17.64 -21.82 9.71
CA GLY A 631 -17.86 -21.48 8.30
C GLY A 631 -18.79 -20.29 8.08
N THR A 632 -19.86 -20.22 8.87
CA THR A 632 -20.79 -19.09 8.85
C THR A 632 -20.14 -17.82 9.40
N LYS A 633 -19.27 -17.95 10.40
CA LYS A 633 -18.52 -16.83 10.99
C LYS A 633 -17.51 -16.22 10.01
N ARG A 634 -16.90 -17.03 9.13
CA ARG A 634 -16.03 -16.53 8.04
C ARG A 634 -16.74 -15.56 7.10
N SER A 635 -18.06 -15.71 6.94
CA SER A 635 -18.87 -14.83 6.09
C SER A 635 -19.33 -13.53 6.77
N ILE A 636 -18.97 -13.27 8.04
CA ILE A 636 -19.42 -12.07 8.79
C ILE A 636 -18.99 -10.78 8.08
N CYS A 637 -17.73 -10.65 7.68
CA CYS A 637 -17.24 -9.46 6.98
C CYS A 637 -18.01 -9.21 5.67
N ARG A 638 -18.36 -10.27 4.93
CA ARG A 638 -19.23 -10.15 3.75
C ARG A 638 -20.61 -9.63 4.14
N LYS A 639 -21.26 -10.21 5.17
CA LYS A 639 -22.59 -9.77 5.65
C LYS A 639 -22.59 -8.29 6.02
N ILE A 640 -21.58 -7.82 6.75
CA ILE A 640 -21.40 -6.42 7.14
C ILE A 640 -21.35 -5.52 5.90
N VAL A 641 -20.45 -5.82 4.96
CA VAL A 641 -20.28 -4.99 3.77
C VAL A 641 -21.55 -4.96 2.92
N THR A 642 -22.17 -6.12 2.69
CA THR A 642 -23.42 -6.17 1.92
C THR A 642 -24.57 -5.43 2.59
N TYR A 643 -24.65 -5.48 3.92
CA TYR A 643 -25.63 -4.73 4.69
C TYR A 643 -25.40 -3.24 4.53
N LEU A 644 -24.17 -2.76 4.73
CA LEU A 644 -23.85 -1.34 4.68
C LEU A 644 -24.09 -0.73 3.29
N LEU A 645 -23.69 -1.42 2.22
CA LEU A 645 -23.92 -0.95 0.85
C LEU A 645 -25.41 -0.79 0.54
N ASN A 646 -26.23 -1.75 0.98
CA ASN A 646 -27.67 -1.66 0.80
C ASN A 646 -28.28 -0.59 1.71
N ALA A 647 -27.90 -0.58 2.98
CA ALA A 647 -28.48 0.31 3.98
C ALA A 647 -28.16 1.78 3.66
N HIS A 648 -26.98 2.11 3.13
CA HIS A 648 -26.56 3.50 2.87
C HIS A 648 -26.78 4.00 1.46
N PHE A 649 -26.69 3.12 0.46
CA PHE A 649 -26.68 3.51 -0.95
C PHE A 649 -27.70 2.73 -1.80
N ASP A 650 -28.61 1.99 -1.16
CA ASP A 650 -29.61 1.15 -1.82
C ASP A 650 -29.01 0.17 -2.86
N ILE A 651 -27.75 -0.22 -2.69
CA ILE A 651 -27.07 -1.18 -3.57
C ILE A 651 -27.43 -2.60 -3.12
N PRO A 652 -28.23 -3.37 -3.89
CA PRO A 652 -28.63 -4.70 -3.48
C PRO A 652 -27.53 -5.74 -3.77
N VAL A 653 -27.53 -6.85 -3.03
CA VAL A 653 -26.49 -7.89 -3.10
C VAL A 653 -26.37 -8.52 -4.50
N GLN A 654 -27.44 -8.53 -5.29
CA GLN A 654 -27.46 -9.07 -6.65
C GLN A 654 -26.74 -8.15 -7.66
N LYS A 655 -26.47 -6.90 -7.28
CA LYS A 655 -25.78 -5.93 -8.12
C LYS A 655 -24.28 -5.83 -7.84
N ILE A 656 -23.78 -6.58 -6.86
CA ILE A 656 -22.36 -6.64 -6.50
C ILE A 656 -21.77 -8.02 -6.80
N THR A 657 -20.48 -8.05 -7.14
CA THR A 657 -19.69 -9.29 -7.21
C THR A 657 -18.82 -9.36 -5.95
N TYR A 658 -18.96 -10.43 -5.17
CA TYR A 658 -18.23 -10.58 -3.90
C TYR A 658 -17.54 -11.96 -3.82
N ALA A 659 -16.21 -11.97 -3.85
CA ALA A 659 -15.39 -13.16 -3.63
C ALA A 659 -14.96 -13.24 -2.16
N ALA A 660 -15.36 -14.31 -1.46
CA ALA A 660 -15.02 -14.60 -0.07
C ALA A 660 -15.47 -15.98 0.42
N HIS A 661 -16.64 -16.45 -0.02
CA HIS A 661 -17.34 -17.60 0.56
C HIS A 661 -17.46 -18.80 -0.40
N GLN A 662 -16.90 -18.70 -1.60
CA GLN A 662 -17.04 -19.70 -2.66
C GLN A 662 -16.46 -21.05 -2.22
N PHE A 663 -15.32 -21.06 -1.51
CA PHE A 663 -14.75 -22.28 -0.94
C PHE A 663 -15.62 -22.89 0.16
N GLU A 664 -16.28 -22.08 0.97
CA GLU A 664 -17.19 -22.57 2.01
C GLU A 664 -18.38 -23.32 1.40
N VAL A 665 -18.91 -22.85 0.27
CA VAL A 665 -19.96 -23.56 -0.47
C VAL A 665 -19.45 -24.92 -0.99
N SER A 666 -18.22 -24.97 -1.49
CA SER A 666 -17.63 -26.20 -2.05
C SER A 666 -17.26 -27.26 -1.00
N VAL A 667 -16.96 -26.85 0.24
CA VAL A 667 -16.59 -27.77 1.34
C VAL A 667 -17.82 -28.24 2.12
N LYS A 668 -19.01 -27.66 1.85
CA LYS A 668 -20.24 -28.04 2.53
C LYS A 668 -20.70 -29.45 2.10
N PRO A 669 -20.84 -30.40 3.03
CA PRO A 669 -21.27 -31.76 2.70
C PRO A 669 -22.74 -31.79 2.25
N SER A 670 -23.02 -32.57 1.20
CA SER A 670 -24.30 -32.53 0.44
C SER A 670 -25.55 -32.93 1.23
N ASP A 671 -25.41 -33.66 2.34
CA ASP A 671 -26.52 -34.35 3.02
C ASP A 671 -26.84 -33.86 4.45
N VAL A 672 -26.32 -32.70 4.88
CA VAL A 672 -26.42 -32.28 6.30
C VAL A 672 -27.14 -30.94 6.48
N GLN A 673 -28.16 -30.94 7.36
CA GLN A 673 -28.90 -29.73 7.76
C GLN A 673 -28.01 -28.68 8.44
N VAL A 674 -26.93 -29.11 9.09
CA VAL A 674 -25.93 -28.24 9.76
C VAL A 674 -24.60 -28.37 9.03
N HIS A 675 -24.03 -27.23 8.61
CA HIS A 675 -22.67 -27.19 8.08
C HIS A 675 -21.69 -27.26 9.26
N GLU A 676 -21.21 -28.44 9.59
CA GLU A 676 -20.06 -28.62 10.49
C GLU A 676 -18.77 -28.47 9.66
N THR A 677 -17.83 -27.64 10.09
CA THR A 677 -16.53 -27.50 9.41
C THR A 677 -15.52 -28.55 9.87
N ILE A 678 -14.44 -28.72 9.11
CA ILE A 678 -13.33 -29.65 9.43
C ILE A 678 -12.78 -29.36 10.84
N GLU A 679 -12.64 -28.09 11.20
CA GLU A 679 -12.08 -27.67 12.48
C GLU A 679 -12.99 -28.06 13.65
N GLU A 680 -14.31 -27.92 13.48
CA GLU A 680 -15.29 -28.27 14.51
C GLU A 680 -15.33 -29.77 14.76
N ARG A 681 -15.31 -30.57 13.69
CA ARG A 681 -15.27 -32.03 13.80
C ARG A 681 -13.95 -32.53 14.39
N SER A 682 -12.84 -31.93 13.97
CA SER A 682 -11.52 -32.24 14.54
C SER A 682 -11.47 -31.93 16.04
N LEU A 683 -11.98 -30.76 16.43
CA LEU A 683 -12.05 -30.35 17.84
C LEU A 683 -12.93 -31.29 18.67
N ALA A 684 -14.05 -31.77 18.10
CA ALA A 684 -14.89 -32.77 18.77
C ALA A 684 -14.13 -34.08 19.01
N CYS A 685 -13.36 -34.55 18.02
CA CYS A 685 -12.51 -35.74 18.15
C CYS A 685 -11.40 -35.55 19.18
N ILE A 686 -10.71 -34.40 19.17
CA ILE A 686 -9.68 -34.05 20.16
C ILE A 686 -10.27 -34.08 21.56
N ARG A 687 -11.43 -33.45 21.79
CA ARG A 687 -12.10 -33.46 23.10
C ARG A 687 -12.50 -34.85 23.56
N ALA A 688 -12.97 -35.70 22.64
CA ALA A 688 -13.31 -37.09 22.94
C ALA A 688 -12.06 -37.92 23.31
N PHE A 689 -10.96 -37.72 22.59
CA PHE A 689 -9.67 -38.36 22.90
C PHE A 689 -9.10 -37.90 24.23
N ASP A 690 -9.20 -36.60 24.56
CA ASP A 690 -8.77 -36.06 25.85
C ASP A 690 -9.57 -36.68 27.01
N ALA A 691 -10.89 -36.86 26.83
CA ALA A 691 -11.73 -37.54 27.80
C ALA A 691 -11.30 -39.01 27.99
N LEU A 692 -11.05 -39.73 26.89
CA LEU A 692 -10.54 -41.11 26.94
C LEU A 692 -9.17 -41.18 27.62
N SER A 693 -8.27 -40.25 27.30
CA SER A 693 -6.92 -40.16 27.87
C SER A 693 -6.98 -39.99 29.40
N LYS A 694 -7.90 -39.15 29.89
CA LYS A 694 -8.15 -39.00 31.34
C LYS A 694 -8.66 -40.30 31.97
N ILE A 695 -9.59 -40.99 31.31
CA ILE A 695 -10.11 -42.28 31.81
C ILE A 695 -8.98 -43.31 31.90
N MET A 696 -8.17 -43.44 30.85
CA MET A 696 -7.09 -44.42 30.80
C MET A 696 -5.98 -44.15 31.83
N LYS A 697 -5.63 -42.88 32.06
CA LYS A 697 -4.61 -42.51 33.06
C LYS A 697 -5.05 -42.77 34.50
N ASN A 698 -6.35 -42.78 34.78
CA ASN A 698 -6.91 -43.04 36.11
C ASN A 698 -7.22 -44.54 36.36
N LEU A 699 -6.67 -45.44 35.54
CA LEU A 699 -6.83 -46.88 35.75
C LEU A 699 -5.82 -47.39 36.78
N ASP A 700 -6.27 -47.57 38.01
CA ASP A 700 -5.42 -47.97 39.15
C ASP A 700 -5.14 -49.49 39.21
N SER A 701 -5.86 -50.30 38.43
CA SER A 701 -5.77 -51.76 38.44
C SER A 701 -4.75 -52.35 37.45
N LEU A 702 -3.99 -51.50 36.76
CA LEU A 702 -2.99 -51.95 35.78
C LEU A 702 -1.65 -52.24 36.46
N PRO A 703 -0.94 -53.33 36.09
CA PRO A 703 0.39 -53.63 36.63
C PRO A 703 1.45 -52.56 36.33
N LEU A 704 1.25 -51.77 35.28
CA LEU A 704 2.10 -50.65 34.89
C LEU A 704 1.22 -49.42 34.64
N THR A 705 1.70 -48.26 35.09
CA THR A 705 0.99 -46.99 34.90
C THR A 705 1.11 -46.51 33.46
N ILE A 706 0.04 -45.92 32.93
CA ILE A 706 0.04 -45.31 31.60
C ILE A 706 0.66 -43.91 31.69
N ASN A 707 1.87 -43.75 31.16
CA ASN A 707 2.58 -42.48 31.21
C ASN A 707 1.99 -41.43 30.23
N ALA A 708 1.78 -41.81 28.96
CA ALA A 708 1.28 -40.91 27.94
C ALA A 708 0.40 -41.63 26.91
N LEU A 709 -0.58 -40.90 26.38
CA LEU A 709 -1.40 -41.31 25.24
C LEU A 709 -1.35 -40.19 24.21
N LEU A 710 -0.84 -40.48 23.02
CA LEU A 710 -0.56 -39.48 21.98
C LEU A 710 -1.35 -39.80 20.71
N GLY A 711 -2.17 -38.84 20.27
CA GLY A 711 -2.89 -38.94 18.99
C GLY A 711 -1.98 -38.54 17.83
N THR A 712 -1.70 -39.48 16.92
CA THR A 712 -0.82 -39.26 15.75
C THR A 712 -1.60 -39.07 14.43
N ASP A 713 -2.90 -39.32 14.46
CA ASP A 713 -3.79 -39.16 13.31
C ASP A 713 -3.89 -37.70 12.84
N ALA A 714 -4.22 -37.49 11.57
CA ALA A 714 -4.41 -36.17 10.96
C ALA A 714 -5.47 -35.32 11.65
N VAL A 715 -6.48 -35.95 12.25
CA VAL A 715 -7.55 -35.25 12.99
C VAL A 715 -7.02 -34.43 14.18
N PHE A 716 -5.95 -34.89 14.82
CA PHE A 716 -5.36 -34.21 15.99
C PHE A 716 -4.54 -32.97 15.63
N ARG A 717 -4.35 -32.70 14.34
CA ARG A 717 -3.63 -31.54 13.81
C ARG A 717 -4.44 -30.77 12.77
N TYR A 718 -5.76 -30.94 12.77
CA TYR A 718 -6.71 -30.27 11.87
C TYR A 718 -6.42 -30.47 10.37
N SER A 719 -5.73 -31.55 10.01
CA SER A 719 -5.31 -31.83 8.63
C SER A 719 -6.02 -33.02 8.01
N ASP A 720 -7.02 -33.59 8.69
CA ASP A 720 -7.88 -34.62 8.12
C ASP A 720 -8.91 -33.94 7.20
N PRO A 721 -8.97 -34.29 5.90
CA PRO A 721 -9.92 -33.69 4.96
C PRO A 721 -11.38 -34.03 5.29
N ASP A 722 -11.64 -35.13 6.00
CA ASP A 722 -12.98 -35.51 6.43
C ASP A 722 -12.99 -36.09 7.85
N PRO A 723 -12.82 -35.24 8.89
CA PRO A 723 -12.74 -35.73 10.26
C PRO A 723 -13.99 -36.53 10.64
N PRO A 724 -13.84 -37.64 11.37
CA PRO A 724 -14.92 -38.58 11.61
C PRO A 724 -16.06 -37.93 12.37
N ARG A 725 -17.29 -38.28 11.97
CA ARG A 725 -18.51 -37.85 12.65
C ARG A 725 -18.87 -38.83 13.76
N ALA A 726 -19.55 -38.32 14.79
CA ALA A 726 -20.17 -39.17 15.79
C ALA A 726 -21.28 -40.03 15.14
N THR A 727 -20.96 -41.28 14.81
CA THR A 727 -21.89 -42.23 14.18
C THR A 727 -22.73 -43.02 15.17
N ALA A 728 -22.48 -42.84 16.48
CA ALA A 728 -23.11 -43.64 17.51
C ALA A 728 -24.52 -43.13 17.86
N ARG A 729 -25.55 -43.87 17.46
CA ARG A 729 -26.91 -43.71 18.04
C ARG A 729 -26.96 -44.52 19.34
N ALA A 730 -27.11 -43.84 20.47
CA ALA A 730 -27.40 -44.49 21.74
C ALA A 730 -28.88 -44.90 21.75
N LEU A 731 -29.16 -46.20 21.80
CA LEU A 731 -30.47 -46.70 22.21
C LEU A 731 -30.37 -47.06 23.69
N ARG A 732 -31.27 -46.51 24.51
CA ARG A 732 -31.50 -47.06 25.85
C ARG A 732 -32.25 -48.37 25.66
N ASP A 733 -31.71 -49.46 26.20
CA ASP A 733 -32.48 -50.71 26.25
C ASP A 733 -33.64 -50.59 27.26
N GLU A 734 -34.52 -51.60 27.31
CA GLU A 734 -35.69 -51.64 28.19
C GLU A 734 -35.34 -51.55 29.69
N ARG A 735 -34.05 -51.68 30.05
CA ARG A 735 -33.51 -51.54 31.41
C ARG A 735 -32.84 -50.18 31.66
N GLY A 736 -32.91 -49.26 30.69
CA GLY A 736 -32.35 -47.92 30.78
C GLY A 736 -30.84 -47.83 30.54
N GLN A 737 -30.16 -48.91 30.13
CA GLN A 737 -28.73 -48.88 29.84
C GLN A 737 -28.46 -48.36 28.42
N LEU A 738 -27.48 -47.45 28.29
CA LEU A 738 -27.04 -46.95 26.99
C LEU A 738 -26.30 -48.07 26.23
N ARG A 739 -26.83 -48.50 25.08
CA ARG A 739 -26.12 -49.36 24.12
C ARG A 739 -25.84 -48.58 22.84
N PHE A 740 -24.56 -48.54 22.46
CA PHE A 740 -24.13 -47.94 21.19
C PHE A 740 -24.18 -49.00 20.08
N ARG A 741 -25.02 -48.78 19.06
CA ARG A 741 -24.92 -49.53 17.80
C ARG A 741 -24.02 -48.77 16.84
N ALA A 742 -22.90 -49.36 16.45
CA ALA A 742 -22.20 -48.95 15.24
C ALA A 742 -23.08 -49.30 14.04
N LYS A 743 -23.37 -48.34 13.16
CA LYS A 743 -23.96 -48.61 11.85
C LYS A 743 -22.95 -49.48 11.09
N ARG A 744 -23.30 -50.72 10.72
CA ARG A 744 -22.58 -51.41 9.64
C ARG A 744 -22.82 -50.60 8.36
N ALA A 745 -21.74 -50.46 7.58
CA ALA A 745 -21.63 -49.69 6.35
C ALA A 745 -22.82 -49.89 5.41
#